data_AF-U6RLV0-F1
#
_entry.id   AF-U6RLV0-F1
#
_cell.length_a   1.000
_cell.length_b   1.000
_cell.length_c   1.000
_cell.angle_alpha   90.00
_cell.angle_beta   90.00
_cell.angle_gamma   90.00
#
_symmetry.space_group_name_H-M   'P 1'
#
loop_
_entity.id
_entity.type
_entity.pdbx_description
1 polymer ?
#
loop_
_entity_poly.entity_id
_entity_poly.type
_entity_poly.pdbx_seq_one_letter_code
_entity_poly.pdbx_strand_id
1 'polypeptide(L)'
;MAIFNRTYSPLRTQLSMLVTEGSLTQDYDADNKVYTPDRRIRPTAIQPMCSIIDPSGILVNGVVNRYITDIKWYENEISEENLISASNAKFSVDSTSDTNNRGRIIVMKNVAFDAPVTLIFTATFVDMVNGKLRRKAYFVGRSVLASNVAASSPLVLKTDYPRGRCFNPIKEPDHLKLSADLVSGDTSVPAAFWWYKKNGLNESLITDYVGHNLRELRVPASSIGKEQHYVCKAQDCRQNLTDVRNTYIEEGLNKISGYPRNLLAKQYFLDLNDEIKPGVVTEGEDADGKYICIPNPPVLRTYVGLDKFGDLFSGKISFKENTVYVVRIKGKSIGNEGATTTGLMFTIVYTDGKYINFPVSGINATNEIVRTTQSGKTVSHISCTYGNNYPTYIYDVQITEDYNYNLLEGDTEEVVVTSSMENPNSYKKIKISKALSVGKKITVKLDGIENLVGEATEYSVNFMQGAEVITSGHSLKSNYKTHVFTINDKYDPTGEPVYLILYAGKSLETAGNSVKYKNVQLLEGEYAWNVLGEDVEELTVTASESQNQKSDKIEIKNKLQASGKYTIEVGEIINLKGTPESYTVLLYQSDGVNTQVSNSLDLSPSKTTGVFTLNNNYNPELATYLFFYAGKINETAGNSVQFTNIRLLQGETVPPSMPAYTPHFIPSAPDIEVESERITLPEGYRPDVQGKTIDHEFTLVTRLPPYRTSVVTPYGDDSGVISIPSDVKLFPARIKVDVSGIGTLDHPERYFSADWGNGLKGMNVLLDADDIGLGVQAVEPDVVEGLGYVKYAASGCSLSPANRDKVEEPVVGSRLVVEIPPNIPNSNAYISTRKDGVGLLMMYNPNGNVSLFIYGYNKRMSTVIKYVESVIQRYELRIGATLEECQLFLNGKLYAGTFGNIENGGGTSFDIDADSRASLIEFYSPDNVLLHKWDFEGSTDDERLSDKADTGNKLNFSKSEGFKLLPV
;
A
#
# COMPACT_ATOMS: atom_id res chain seq x y z
N MET A 1 33.44 -80.76 25.36
CA MET A 1 32.71 -79.55 25.80
C MET A 1 31.43 -79.47 24.97
N ALA A 2 30.28 -79.68 25.59
CA ALA A 2 28.99 -79.56 24.91
C ALA A 2 28.72 -78.07 24.63
N ILE A 3 28.53 -77.72 23.37
CA ILE A 3 28.08 -76.38 22.96
C ILE A 3 26.60 -76.31 23.36
N PHE A 4 26.31 -75.68 24.50
CA PHE A 4 24.95 -75.32 24.85
C PHE A 4 24.49 -74.23 23.87
N ASN A 5 23.60 -74.57 22.95
CA ASN A 5 22.82 -73.58 22.21
C ASN A 5 21.94 -72.83 23.22
N ARG A 6 22.41 -71.66 23.66
CA ARG A 6 21.66 -70.79 24.56
C ARG A 6 20.51 -70.17 23.76
N THR A 7 19.30 -70.71 23.92
CA THR A 7 18.09 -70.13 23.34
C THR A 7 17.69 -68.91 24.17
N TYR A 8 17.68 -67.73 23.55
CA TYR A 8 17.29 -66.48 24.21
C TYR A 8 15.79 -66.27 24.10
N SER A 9 15.16 -65.74 25.15
CA SER A 9 13.76 -65.31 25.05
C SER A 9 13.61 -64.14 24.08
N PRO A 10 12.51 -64.07 23.30
CA PRO A 10 12.24 -62.94 22.43
C PRO A 10 12.08 -61.64 23.26
N LEU A 11 12.52 -60.52 22.70
CA LEU A 11 12.30 -59.20 23.29
C LEU A 11 10.81 -58.87 23.24
N ARG A 12 10.26 -58.34 24.32
CA ARG A 12 8.94 -57.70 24.29
C ARG A 12 9.15 -56.24 23.87
N THR A 13 8.32 -55.76 22.96
CA THR A 13 8.37 -54.38 22.47
C THR A 13 7.19 -53.57 22.97
N GLN A 14 7.41 -52.28 23.19
CA GLN A 14 6.37 -51.29 23.42
C GLN A 14 6.66 -50.08 22.54
N LEU A 15 5.62 -49.52 21.92
CA LEU A 15 5.70 -48.31 21.12
C LEU A 15 4.61 -47.33 21.57
N SER A 16 4.99 -46.08 21.78
CA SER A 16 4.06 -44.96 21.94
C SER A 16 4.35 -43.91 20.88
N MET A 17 3.31 -43.28 20.34
CA MET A 17 3.45 -42.16 19.40
C MET A 17 3.11 -40.87 20.16
N LEU A 18 4.13 -40.16 20.62
CA LEU A 18 3.95 -38.94 21.41
C LEU A 18 3.98 -37.71 20.52
N VAL A 19 2.97 -36.86 20.63
CA VAL A 19 3.01 -35.52 20.05
C VAL A 19 3.81 -34.64 20.98
N THR A 20 5.01 -34.24 20.55
CA THR A 20 5.91 -33.41 21.37
C THR A 20 5.73 -31.93 21.08
N GLU A 21 5.21 -31.57 19.89
CA GLU A 21 4.90 -30.20 19.48
C GLU A 21 3.66 -30.17 18.57
N GLY A 22 2.89 -29.09 18.64
CA GLY A 22 1.73 -28.88 17.77
C GLY A 22 0.55 -29.80 18.06
N SER A 23 -0.30 -30.00 17.05
CA SER A 23 -1.52 -30.80 17.16
C SER A 23 -1.69 -31.71 15.95
N LEU A 24 -2.24 -32.91 16.17
CA LEU A 24 -2.65 -33.83 15.09
C LEU A 24 -3.92 -33.35 14.36
N THR A 25 -4.67 -32.41 14.95
CA THR A 25 -5.85 -31.78 14.34
C THR A 25 -5.61 -30.30 14.03
N GLN A 26 -6.13 -29.82 12.90
CA GLN A 26 -6.23 -28.40 12.55
C GLN A 26 -7.70 -28.00 12.43
N ASP A 27 -8.00 -26.73 12.56
CA ASP A 27 -9.26 -26.15 12.10
C ASP A 27 -9.03 -25.52 10.72
N TYR A 28 -9.93 -25.75 9.77
CA TYR A 28 -9.88 -25.26 8.40
C TYR A 28 -11.06 -24.33 8.13
N ASP A 29 -10.75 -23.06 7.89
CA ASP A 29 -11.70 -22.08 7.40
C ASP A 29 -11.82 -22.22 5.88
N ALA A 30 -12.90 -22.84 5.42
CA ALA A 30 -13.12 -23.11 4.00
C ALA A 30 -13.34 -21.84 3.16
N ASP A 31 -13.84 -20.76 3.78
CA ASP A 31 -14.08 -19.51 3.09
C ASP A 31 -12.77 -18.76 2.82
N ASN A 32 -11.90 -18.74 3.83
CA ASN A 32 -10.60 -18.09 3.74
C ASN A 32 -9.49 -19.05 3.26
N LYS A 33 -9.74 -20.36 3.10
CA LYS A 33 -8.68 -21.38 2.88
C LYS A 33 -7.54 -21.31 3.90
N VAL A 34 -7.85 -20.98 5.16
CA VAL A 34 -6.86 -20.82 6.24
C VAL A 34 -6.88 -22.04 7.16
N TYR A 35 -5.69 -22.49 7.55
CA TYR A 35 -5.51 -23.55 8.55
C TYR A 35 -5.09 -22.96 9.89
N THR A 36 -5.65 -23.47 10.99
CA THR A 36 -5.30 -23.07 12.35
C THR A 36 -4.98 -24.30 13.20
N PRO A 37 -3.74 -24.49 13.67
CA PRO A 37 -2.55 -23.77 13.24
C PRO A 37 -2.12 -24.19 11.83
N ASP A 38 -1.59 -23.28 11.00
CA ASP A 38 -0.91 -23.65 9.76
C ASP A 38 0.40 -24.38 10.08
N ARG A 39 0.52 -25.65 9.68
CA ARG A 39 1.69 -26.51 9.99
C ARG A 39 2.94 -26.13 9.22
N ARG A 40 2.83 -25.38 8.12
CA ARG A 40 4.00 -24.80 7.43
C ARG A 40 4.73 -23.81 8.34
N ILE A 41 3.98 -23.16 9.24
CA ILE A 41 4.46 -22.11 10.14
C ILE A 41 4.68 -22.65 11.57
N ARG A 42 3.74 -23.46 12.06
CA ARG A 42 3.73 -24.11 13.38
C ARG A 42 3.72 -25.64 13.20
N PRO A 43 4.87 -26.27 12.94
CA PRO A 43 4.95 -27.69 12.63
C PRO A 43 4.46 -28.58 13.77
N THR A 44 4.06 -29.79 13.44
CA THR A 44 3.68 -30.81 14.43
C THR A 44 4.79 -31.85 14.52
N ALA A 45 5.28 -32.12 15.72
CA ALA A 45 6.33 -33.11 15.92
C ALA A 45 5.80 -34.37 16.62
N ILE A 46 6.15 -35.53 16.06
CA ILE A 46 5.72 -36.84 16.56
C ILE A 46 6.96 -37.66 16.87
N GLN A 47 7.09 -38.07 18.14
CA GLN A 47 8.15 -38.91 18.65
C GLN A 47 7.65 -40.34 18.85
N PRO A 48 8.13 -41.33 18.07
CA PRO A 48 7.96 -42.73 18.41
C PRO A 48 8.84 -43.06 19.62
N MET A 49 8.26 -43.52 20.73
CA MET A 49 9.01 -44.05 21.88
C MET A 49 9.12 -45.57 21.77
N CYS A 50 10.21 -46.04 21.17
CA CYS A 50 10.51 -47.46 20.99
C CYS A 50 11.17 -48.01 22.25
N SER A 51 10.50 -48.91 22.96
CA SER A 51 11.03 -49.55 24.17
C SER A 51 11.10 -51.06 24.04
N ILE A 52 12.11 -51.65 24.67
CA ILE A 52 12.23 -53.11 24.81
C ILE A 52 12.21 -53.54 26.27
N ILE A 53 11.71 -54.75 26.50
CA ILE A 53 11.81 -55.47 27.76
C ILE A 53 12.45 -56.81 27.45
N ASP A 54 13.57 -57.10 28.11
CA ASP A 54 14.29 -58.37 28.02
C ASP A 54 13.97 -59.27 29.22
N PRO A 55 13.15 -60.34 29.04
CA PRO A 55 12.85 -61.28 30.11
C PRO A 55 14.08 -62.01 30.65
N SER A 56 15.15 -62.09 29.86
CA SER A 56 16.41 -62.76 30.25
C SER A 56 17.36 -61.83 31.01
N GLY A 57 17.05 -60.53 31.13
CA GLY A 57 17.86 -59.54 31.86
C GLY A 57 19.26 -59.28 31.27
N ILE A 58 19.47 -59.59 29.99
CA ILE A 58 20.76 -59.42 29.31
C ILE A 58 20.93 -57.99 28.79
N LEU A 59 19.84 -57.42 28.27
CA LEU A 59 19.75 -56.00 27.89
C LEU A 59 19.02 -55.23 28.98
N VAL A 60 19.36 -53.94 29.10
CA VAL A 60 18.64 -53.01 29.98
C VAL A 60 17.27 -52.72 29.38
N ASN A 61 16.23 -52.84 30.19
CA ASN A 61 14.86 -52.49 29.79
C ASN A 61 14.73 -50.97 29.64
N GLY A 62 13.97 -50.53 28.63
CA GLY A 62 13.65 -49.12 28.44
C GLY A 62 13.68 -48.68 26.99
N VAL A 63 13.75 -47.36 26.80
CA VAL A 63 13.78 -46.70 25.49
C VAL A 63 15.08 -47.01 24.76
N VAL A 64 14.97 -47.45 23.50
CA VAL A 64 16.09 -47.85 22.65
C VAL A 64 16.22 -47.02 21.38
N ASN A 65 15.52 -45.90 21.28
CA ASN A 65 15.51 -45.04 20.08
C ASN A 65 16.90 -44.74 19.52
N ARG A 66 17.88 -44.40 20.36
CA ARG A 66 19.28 -44.17 19.90
C ARG A 66 19.93 -45.35 19.16
N TYR A 67 19.41 -46.56 19.34
CA TYR A 67 19.94 -47.80 18.78
C TYR A 67 19.06 -48.40 17.68
N ILE A 68 17.95 -47.75 17.30
CA ILE A 68 17.14 -48.24 16.19
C ILE A 68 17.80 -47.92 14.84
N THR A 69 17.55 -48.79 13.87
CA THR A 69 18.02 -48.75 12.48
C THR A 69 16.83 -48.96 11.53
N ASP A 70 17.04 -48.85 10.22
CA ASP A 70 16.01 -49.02 9.19
C ASP A 70 14.77 -48.14 9.42
N ILE A 71 15.00 -46.89 9.84
CA ILE A 71 13.95 -45.92 10.15
C ILE A 71 13.28 -45.48 8.86
N LYS A 72 11.97 -45.69 8.78
CA LYS A 72 11.15 -45.25 7.64
C LYS A 72 9.83 -44.68 8.13
N TRP A 73 9.37 -43.67 7.43
CA TRP A 73 8.04 -43.08 7.59
C TRP A 73 7.31 -43.15 6.27
N TYR A 74 6.02 -43.47 6.31
CA TYR A 74 5.17 -43.60 5.14
C TYR A 74 3.92 -42.75 5.28
N GLU A 75 3.41 -42.27 4.15
CA GLU A 75 2.13 -41.59 4.05
C GLU A 75 1.00 -42.55 3.62
N ASN A 76 -0.06 -42.65 4.41
CA ASN A 76 -1.27 -43.46 4.23
C ASN A 76 -1.08 -44.99 4.27
N GLU A 77 -0.10 -45.53 3.55
CA GLU A 77 0.16 -46.97 3.45
C GLU A 77 1.66 -47.30 3.34
N ILE A 78 2.04 -48.53 3.68
CA ILE A 78 3.43 -48.98 3.60
C ILE A 78 3.71 -49.46 2.17
N SER A 79 4.21 -48.57 1.32
CA SER A 79 4.69 -48.85 -0.03
C SER A 79 5.89 -47.97 -0.39
N GLU A 80 6.66 -48.32 -1.42
CA GLU A 80 7.81 -47.50 -1.85
C GLU A 80 7.38 -46.12 -2.38
N GLU A 81 6.22 -46.04 -3.04
CA GLU A 81 5.64 -44.79 -3.55
C GLU A 81 5.24 -43.81 -2.44
N ASN A 82 4.87 -44.34 -1.26
CA ASN A 82 4.44 -43.56 -0.11
C ASN A 82 5.54 -43.36 0.94
N LEU A 83 6.78 -43.79 0.65
CA LEU A 83 7.91 -43.57 1.53
C LEU A 83 8.25 -42.07 1.58
N ILE A 84 8.29 -41.51 2.78
CA ILE A 84 8.70 -40.13 3.00
C ILE A 84 10.22 -40.05 2.79
N SER A 85 10.64 -39.47 1.67
CA SER A 85 12.05 -39.25 1.34
C SER A 85 12.69 -38.20 2.25
N ALA A 86 14.01 -38.26 2.40
CA ALA A 86 14.77 -37.26 3.14
C ALA A 86 14.74 -35.86 2.49
N SER A 87 14.44 -35.78 1.18
CA SER A 87 14.33 -34.55 0.41
C SER A 87 12.93 -33.91 0.44
N ASN A 88 11.95 -34.55 1.07
CA ASN A 88 10.58 -34.05 1.08
C ASN A 88 10.45 -32.83 1.99
N ALA A 89 10.29 -31.63 1.42
CA ALA A 89 10.17 -30.38 2.18
C ALA A 89 9.00 -30.31 3.17
N LYS A 90 8.01 -31.21 3.07
CA LYS A 90 6.83 -31.25 3.95
C LYS A 90 7.07 -32.04 5.24
N PHE A 91 8.18 -32.78 5.33
CA PHE A 91 8.52 -33.62 6.47
C PHE A 91 10.01 -33.55 6.79
N SER A 92 10.36 -33.66 8.06
CA SER A 92 11.77 -33.85 8.47
C SER A 92 11.86 -35.03 9.42
N VAL A 93 12.67 -36.03 9.06
CA VAL A 93 12.85 -37.25 9.84
C VAL A 93 14.24 -37.27 10.43
N ASP A 94 14.34 -37.42 11.75
CA ASP A 94 15.60 -37.68 12.42
C ASP A 94 15.93 -39.18 12.33
N SER A 95 16.77 -39.56 11.37
CA SER A 95 17.21 -40.95 11.21
C SER A 95 18.62 -41.23 11.74
N THR A 96 19.36 -40.19 12.15
CA THR A 96 20.81 -40.28 12.38
C THR A 96 21.26 -39.87 13.78
N SER A 97 20.46 -39.10 14.54
CA SER A 97 20.92 -38.59 15.84
C SER A 97 21.27 -39.71 16.82
N ASP A 98 22.32 -39.57 17.61
CA ASP A 98 22.68 -40.57 18.64
C ASP A 98 21.94 -40.34 19.97
N THR A 99 20.69 -39.87 19.88
CA THR A 99 19.86 -39.49 21.02
C THR A 99 18.55 -40.26 21.03
N ASN A 100 17.73 -40.07 22.07
CA ASN A 100 16.41 -40.70 22.11
C ASN A 100 15.42 -40.05 21.12
N ASN A 101 15.79 -38.94 20.46
CA ASN A 101 15.01 -38.33 19.39
C ASN A 101 15.08 -39.10 18.06
N ARG A 102 16.03 -40.02 17.90
CA ARG A 102 16.13 -40.84 16.68
C ARG A 102 14.79 -41.53 16.38
N GLY A 103 14.30 -41.37 15.16
CA GLY A 103 13.00 -41.81 14.66
C GLY A 103 11.93 -40.72 14.63
N ARG A 104 12.16 -39.55 15.22
CA ARG A 104 11.23 -38.41 15.26
C ARG A 104 10.88 -37.92 13.86
N ILE A 105 9.63 -37.51 13.66
CA ILE A 105 9.18 -36.78 12.47
C ILE A 105 8.65 -35.41 12.84
N ILE A 106 8.99 -34.39 12.05
CA ILE A 106 8.39 -33.06 12.07
C ILE A 106 7.54 -32.93 10.81
N VAL A 107 6.29 -32.55 10.98
CA VAL A 107 5.28 -32.44 9.93
C VAL A 107 5.00 -30.97 9.66
N MET A 108 5.29 -30.54 8.43
CA MET A 108 5.04 -29.18 7.92
C MET A 108 3.89 -29.14 6.90
N LYS A 109 3.15 -30.25 6.79
CA LYS A 109 2.06 -30.45 5.83
C LYS A 109 0.71 -30.09 6.44
N ASN A 110 0.01 -29.12 5.84
CA ASN A 110 -1.43 -28.94 6.08
C ASN A 110 -2.21 -30.09 5.44
N VAL A 111 -3.28 -30.52 6.11
CA VAL A 111 -4.10 -31.66 5.67
C VAL A 111 -5.50 -31.18 5.36
N ALA A 112 -6.00 -31.47 4.16
CA ALA A 112 -7.35 -31.12 3.76
C ALA A 112 -8.39 -31.85 4.62
N PHE A 113 -9.53 -31.22 4.90
CA PHE A 113 -10.53 -31.79 5.80
C PHE A 113 -11.13 -33.11 5.28
N ASP A 114 -11.25 -33.23 3.96
CA ASP A 114 -11.84 -34.37 3.24
C ASP A 114 -10.81 -35.46 2.91
N ALA A 115 -9.53 -35.21 3.18
CA ALA A 115 -8.44 -36.16 2.94
C ALA A 115 -7.48 -36.26 4.14
N PRO A 116 -7.89 -36.88 5.26
CA PRO A 116 -7.02 -37.15 6.40
C PRO A 116 -5.78 -37.96 5.98
N VAL A 117 -4.62 -37.65 6.56
CA VAL A 117 -3.35 -38.31 6.25
C VAL A 117 -2.93 -39.21 7.39
N THR A 118 -2.66 -40.49 7.12
CA THR A 118 -2.13 -41.43 8.14
C THR A 118 -0.62 -41.54 8.01
N LEU A 119 0.14 -41.10 9.01
CA LEU A 119 1.58 -41.34 9.05
C LEU A 119 1.88 -42.69 9.69
N ILE A 120 2.71 -43.50 9.02
CA ILE A 120 3.11 -44.84 9.49
C ILE A 120 4.62 -44.87 9.73
N PHE A 121 5.01 -45.16 10.96
CA PHE A 121 6.41 -45.31 11.36
C PHE A 121 6.82 -46.78 11.33
N THR A 122 8.02 -47.08 10.83
CA THR A 122 8.66 -48.38 11.00
C THR A 122 10.12 -48.24 11.39
N ALA A 123 10.59 -49.08 12.30
CA ALA A 123 12.01 -49.19 12.63
C ALA A 123 12.37 -50.57 13.17
N THR A 124 13.67 -50.85 13.17
CA THR A 124 14.25 -52.10 13.66
C THR A 124 15.21 -51.81 14.81
N PHE A 125 15.19 -52.61 15.87
CA PHE A 125 16.28 -52.68 16.84
C PHE A 125 17.05 -53.98 16.67
N VAL A 126 18.39 -53.89 16.64
CA VAL A 126 19.28 -55.02 16.40
C VAL A 126 20.28 -55.16 17.54
N ASP A 127 20.31 -56.35 18.14
CA ASP A 127 21.25 -56.73 19.19
C ASP A 127 22.35 -57.62 18.59
N MET A 128 23.56 -57.07 18.42
CA MET A 128 24.71 -57.73 17.80
C MET A 128 25.75 -58.11 18.85
N VAL A 129 26.28 -59.34 18.77
CA VAL A 129 27.39 -59.81 19.61
C VAL A 129 28.45 -60.45 18.72
N ASN A 130 29.69 -59.97 18.76
CA ASN A 130 30.81 -60.44 17.93
C ASN A 130 30.46 -60.51 16.43
N GLY A 131 29.73 -59.51 15.93
CA GLY A 131 29.30 -59.45 14.52
C GLY A 131 28.17 -60.42 14.14
N LYS A 132 27.60 -61.19 15.08
CA LYS A 132 26.44 -62.05 14.84
C LYS A 132 25.18 -61.48 15.46
N LEU A 133 24.08 -61.56 14.72
CA LEU A 133 22.74 -61.20 15.18
C LEU A 133 22.33 -62.10 16.34
N ARG A 134 22.15 -61.53 17.53
CA ARG A 134 21.63 -62.25 18.70
C ARG A 134 20.11 -62.15 18.74
N ARG A 135 19.55 -60.94 18.66
CA ARG A 135 18.10 -60.66 18.72
C ARG A 135 17.74 -59.47 17.83
N LYS A 136 16.48 -59.43 17.38
CA LYS A 136 15.92 -58.36 16.56
C LYS A 136 14.51 -58.03 17.07
N ALA A 137 14.16 -56.75 17.05
CA ALA A 137 12.82 -56.26 17.38
C ALA A 137 12.34 -55.29 16.29
N TYR A 138 11.04 -55.31 16.01
CA TYR A 138 10.40 -54.47 14.99
C TYR A 138 9.38 -53.56 15.65
N PHE A 139 9.34 -52.30 15.22
CA PHE A 139 8.40 -51.30 15.68
C PHE A 139 7.57 -50.81 14.49
N VAL A 140 6.25 -50.75 14.66
CA VAL A 140 5.31 -50.19 13.68
C VAL A 140 4.29 -49.32 14.42
N GLY A 141 4.22 -48.04 14.09
CA GLY A 141 3.35 -47.06 14.73
C GLY A 141 2.50 -46.29 13.72
N ARG A 142 1.38 -45.72 14.16
CA ARG A 142 0.50 -44.90 13.32
C ARG A 142 0.08 -43.62 14.03
N SER A 143 -0.06 -42.54 13.28
CA SER A 143 -0.64 -41.28 13.75
C SER A 143 -1.46 -40.67 12.62
N VAL A 144 -2.65 -40.17 12.92
CA VAL A 144 -3.57 -39.61 11.92
C VAL A 144 -3.57 -38.09 12.05
N LEU A 145 -3.35 -37.41 10.94
CA LEU A 145 -3.48 -35.97 10.78
C LEU A 145 -4.84 -35.67 10.15
N ALA A 146 -5.61 -34.77 10.76
CA ALA A 146 -6.94 -34.41 10.29
C ALA A 146 -7.22 -32.91 10.44
N SER A 147 -8.29 -32.44 9.81
CA SER A 147 -8.78 -31.07 9.93
C SER A 147 -10.29 -31.03 10.15
N ASN A 148 -10.77 -30.11 11.00
CA ASN A 148 -12.19 -29.81 11.20
C ASN A 148 -12.61 -28.63 10.34
N VAL A 149 -13.91 -28.50 10.03
CA VAL A 149 -14.47 -27.34 9.30
C VAL A 149 -15.59 -26.72 10.12
N ALA A 150 -15.58 -25.39 10.21
CA ALA A 150 -16.67 -24.60 10.78
C ALA A 150 -17.51 -23.95 9.67
N ALA A 151 -18.80 -23.73 9.95
CA ALA A 151 -19.69 -23.02 9.05
C ALA A 151 -19.67 -21.52 9.33
N SER A 152 -19.44 -20.72 8.28
CA SER A 152 -19.48 -19.26 8.37
C SER A 152 -20.90 -18.69 8.29
N SER A 153 -21.04 -17.43 8.72
CA SER A 153 -22.27 -16.66 8.51
C SER A 153 -22.51 -16.40 7.02
N PRO A 154 -23.77 -16.33 6.57
CA PRO A 154 -24.09 -16.04 5.18
C PRO A 154 -23.59 -14.64 4.78
N LEU A 155 -23.19 -14.51 3.52
CA LEU A 155 -22.78 -13.24 2.94
C LEU A 155 -24.00 -12.36 2.65
N VAL A 156 -23.92 -11.10 3.04
CA VAL A 156 -24.94 -10.08 2.80
C VAL A 156 -24.27 -8.81 2.30
N LEU A 157 -24.92 -8.12 1.37
CA LEU A 157 -24.48 -6.83 0.89
C LEU A 157 -25.19 -5.74 1.70
N LYS A 158 -24.46 -5.10 2.63
CA LYS A 158 -24.96 -3.97 3.42
C LYS A 158 -24.81 -2.71 2.56
N THR A 159 -25.91 -1.97 2.39
CA THR A 159 -25.91 -0.73 1.60
C THR A 159 -26.12 0.46 2.51
N ASP A 160 -25.23 1.44 2.41
CA ASP A 160 -25.40 2.74 3.05
C ASP A 160 -26.09 3.66 2.04
N TYR A 161 -27.42 3.67 2.10
CA TYR A 161 -28.24 4.66 1.43
C TYR A 161 -29.42 5.05 2.33
N PRO A 162 -29.53 6.32 2.78
CA PRO A 162 -30.68 6.75 3.57
C PRO A 162 -31.93 6.71 2.69
N ARG A 163 -32.81 5.74 2.95
CA ARG A 163 -34.14 5.64 2.31
C ARG A 163 -34.83 7.00 2.33
N GLY A 164 -35.08 7.58 1.15
CA GLY A 164 -35.93 8.77 1.00
C GLY A 164 -35.25 10.14 1.04
N ARG A 165 -33.93 10.28 0.86
CA ARG A 165 -33.32 11.61 0.62
C ARG A 165 -33.76 12.16 -0.75
N CYS A 166 -34.27 13.38 -0.77
CA CYS A 166 -34.54 14.13 -2.00
C CYS A 166 -33.31 14.98 -2.36
N PHE A 167 -32.75 14.78 -3.57
CA PHE A 167 -31.62 15.54 -4.08
C PHE A 167 -32.07 16.88 -4.67
N ASN A 168 -31.41 17.97 -4.30
CA ASN A 168 -31.63 19.30 -4.89
C ASN A 168 -30.46 19.63 -5.85
N PRO A 169 -30.65 19.61 -7.18
CA PRO A 169 -29.58 19.82 -8.16
C PRO A 169 -28.93 21.21 -8.12
N ILE A 170 -29.50 22.17 -7.37
CA ILE A 170 -29.01 23.55 -7.26
C ILE A 170 -28.14 23.74 -5.99
N LYS A 171 -28.27 22.87 -4.99
CA LYS A 171 -27.61 23.01 -3.67
C LYS A 171 -26.73 21.83 -3.26
N GLU A 172 -26.94 20.66 -3.86
CA GLU A 172 -26.24 19.42 -3.52
C GLU A 172 -25.16 19.09 -4.58
N PRO A 173 -24.13 18.27 -4.26
CA PRO A 173 -23.01 18.00 -5.14
C PRO A 173 -23.44 17.48 -6.53
N ASP A 174 -22.61 17.69 -7.54
CA ASP A 174 -22.77 17.26 -8.94
C ASP A 174 -22.93 15.73 -9.14
N HIS A 175 -22.80 14.93 -8.08
CA HIS A 175 -22.92 13.49 -8.09
C HIS A 175 -23.62 12.92 -6.84
N LEU A 176 -24.29 11.78 -7.01
CA LEU A 176 -24.83 10.95 -5.93
C LEU A 176 -23.91 9.76 -5.66
N LYS A 177 -23.68 9.47 -4.38
CA LYS A 177 -22.88 8.34 -3.93
C LYS A 177 -23.78 7.13 -3.64
N LEU A 178 -23.55 6.03 -4.34
CA LEU A 178 -24.06 4.70 -3.98
C LEU A 178 -22.92 3.93 -3.30
N SER A 179 -23.23 3.18 -2.25
CA SER A 179 -22.23 2.39 -1.53
C SER A 179 -22.77 1.02 -1.14
N ALA A 180 -21.90 0.03 -1.22
CA ALA A 180 -22.17 -1.36 -0.92
C ALA A 180 -20.95 -1.97 -0.24
N ASP A 181 -21.15 -2.56 0.94
CA ASP A 181 -20.14 -3.33 1.65
C ASP A 181 -20.59 -4.79 1.72
N LEU A 182 -19.74 -5.71 1.24
CA LEU A 182 -19.97 -7.15 1.38
C LEU A 182 -19.54 -7.57 2.79
N VAL A 183 -20.45 -8.18 3.55
CA VAL A 183 -20.19 -8.61 4.94
C VAL A 183 -20.59 -10.06 5.16
N SER A 184 -19.89 -10.74 6.07
CA SER A 184 -20.30 -12.02 6.66
C SER A 184 -20.57 -11.77 8.15
N GLY A 185 -21.85 -11.85 8.55
CA GLY A 185 -22.27 -11.36 9.87
C GLY A 185 -22.01 -9.87 10.03
N ASP A 186 -21.12 -9.51 10.96
CA ASP A 186 -20.70 -8.12 11.22
C ASP A 186 -19.31 -7.77 10.68
N THR A 187 -18.64 -8.71 10.02
CA THR A 187 -17.27 -8.53 9.51
C THR A 187 -17.29 -8.19 8.03
N SER A 188 -16.54 -7.15 7.64
CA SER A 188 -16.32 -6.79 6.22
C SER A 188 -15.50 -7.85 5.50
N VAL A 189 -15.88 -8.14 4.25
CA VAL A 189 -15.28 -9.17 3.42
C VAL A 189 -14.61 -8.51 2.21
N PRO A 190 -13.37 -8.91 1.84
CA PRO A 190 -12.74 -8.44 0.61
C PRO A 190 -13.57 -8.85 -0.60
N ALA A 191 -13.89 -7.90 -1.47
CA ALA A 191 -14.81 -8.11 -2.59
C ALA A 191 -14.43 -7.32 -3.84
N ALA A 192 -14.79 -7.88 -5.00
CA ALA A 192 -14.78 -7.18 -6.28
C ALA A 192 -16.20 -6.71 -6.62
N PHE A 193 -16.33 -5.45 -7.07
CA PHE A 193 -17.62 -4.80 -7.29
C PHE A 193 -17.82 -4.44 -8.76
N TRP A 194 -18.95 -4.84 -9.35
CA TRP A 194 -19.39 -4.41 -10.66
C TRP A 194 -20.70 -3.64 -10.55
N TRP A 195 -20.74 -2.49 -11.24
CA TRP A 195 -21.93 -1.65 -11.28
C TRP A 195 -22.57 -1.73 -12.65
N TYR A 196 -23.88 -1.94 -12.68
CA TYR A 196 -24.68 -2.03 -13.89
C TYR A 196 -25.79 -0.99 -13.86
N LYS A 197 -26.07 -0.41 -15.03
CA LYS A 197 -27.30 0.34 -15.27
C LYS A 197 -28.36 -0.65 -15.75
N LYS A 198 -29.52 -0.66 -15.09
CA LYS A 198 -30.62 -1.60 -15.40
C LYS A 198 -31.75 -0.86 -16.12
N ASN A 199 -32.15 -1.41 -17.27
CA ASN A 199 -33.26 -0.93 -18.09
C ASN A 199 -34.24 -2.09 -18.31
N GLY A 200 -35.27 -2.18 -17.48
CA GLY A 200 -36.17 -3.34 -17.47
C GLY A 200 -35.46 -4.61 -16.98
N LEU A 201 -35.42 -5.65 -17.82
CA LEU A 201 -34.70 -6.89 -17.55
C LEU A 201 -33.23 -6.89 -18.01
N ASN A 202 -32.82 -5.87 -18.78
CA ASN A 202 -31.48 -5.80 -19.34
C ASN A 202 -30.53 -5.01 -18.43
N GLU A 203 -29.32 -5.52 -18.25
CA GLU A 203 -28.26 -4.89 -17.46
C GLU A 203 -27.09 -4.52 -18.38
N SER A 204 -26.67 -3.26 -18.35
CA SER A 204 -25.48 -2.77 -19.06
C SER A 204 -24.40 -2.37 -18.06
N LEU A 205 -23.20 -2.94 -18.21
CA LEU A 205 -22.06 -2.64 -17.34
C LEU A 205 -21.68 -1.16 -17.44
N ILE A 206 -21.43 -0.53 -16.29
CA ILE A 206 -20.95 0.85 -16.20
C ILE A 206 -19.42 0.82 -16.21
N THR A 207 -18.81 1.62 -17.08
CA THR A 207 -17.34 1.74 -17.21
C THR A 207 -16.87 3.19 -17.21
N ASP A 208 -17.79 4.14 -17.37
CA ASP A 208 -17.56 5.56 -17.56
C ASP A 208 -17.73 6.38 -16.26
N TYR A 209 -18.27 5.78 -15.19
CA TYR A 209 -18.48 6.47 -13.91
C TYR A 209 -17.29 6.29 -12.98
N VAL A 210 -17.04 7.31 -12.14
CA VAL A 210 -16.01 7.24 -11.11
C VAL A 210 -16.42 6.22 -10.04
N GLY A 211 -15.54 5.26 -9.77
CA GLY A 211 -15.81 4.20 -8.82
C GLY A 211 -16.59 3.00 -9.39
N HIS A 212 -16.71 2.88 -10.72
CA HIS A 212 -17.37 1.73 -11.37
C HIS A 212 -16.76 0.36 -11.03
N ASN A 213 -15.55 0.34 -10.47
CA ASN A 213 -14.88 -0.86 -9.98
C ASN A 213 -14.68 -0.93 -8.45
N LEU A 214 -15.20 0.06 -7.72
CA LEU A 214 -15.01 0.22 -6.29
C LEU A 214 -16.29 -0.10 -5.52
N ARG A 215 -16.17 -0.17 -4.19
CA ARG A 215 -17.31 -0.28 -3.26
C ARG A 215 -18.28 0.92 -3.33
N GLU A 216 -17.82 2.05 -3.87
CA GLU A 216 -18.58 3.29 -3.98
C GLU A 216 -18.65 3.73 -5.44
N LEU A 217 -19.86 3.96 -5.93
CA LEU A 217 -20.12 4.52 -7.26
C LEU A 217 -20.55 5.98 -7.14
N ARG A 218 -19.91 6.87 -7.90
CA ARG A 218 -20.36 8.26 -8.07
C ARG A 218 -21.20 8.38 -9.33
N VAL A 219 -22.52 8.45 -9.15
CA VAL A 219 -23.49 8.62 -10.23
C VAL A 219 -23.63 10.11 -10.56
N PRO A 220 -23.34 10.57 -11.78
CA PRO A 220 -23.53 11.97 -12.15
C PRO A 220 -24.99 12.39 -12.02
N ALA A 221 -25.27 13.54 -11.39
CA ALA A 221 -26.65 14.02 -11.20
C ALA A 221 -27.40 14.21 -12.53
N SER A 222 -26.68 14.61 -13.60
CA SER A 222 -27.22 14.76 -14.96
C SER A 222 -27.67 13.44 -15.60
N SER A 223 -27.21 12.29 -15.09
CA SER A 223 -27.58 10.97 -15.61
C SER A 223 -28.90 10.42 -15.04
N ILE A 224 -29.49 11.13 -14.07
CA ILE A 224 -30.67 10.70 -13.32
C ILE A 224 -31.93 11.31 -13.93
N GLY A 225 -32.69 10.49 -14.65
CA GLY A 225 -34.00 10.86 -15.21
C GLY A 225 -35.14 10.72 -14.20
N LYS A 226 -36.36 10.42 -14.70
CA LYS A 226 -37.57 10.21 -13.88
C LYS A 226 -37.38 9.09 -12.84
N GLU A 227 -36.82 7.97 -13.29
CA GLU A 227 -36.53 6.78 -12.50
C GLU A 227 -35.37 6.05 -13.16
N GLN A 228 -34.36 5.68 -12.38
CA GLN A 228 -33.20 4.95 -12.87
C GLN A 228 -32.78 3.88 -11.87
N HIS A 229 -32.51 2.69 -12.39
CA HIS A 229 -32.10 1.53 -11.62
C HIS A 229 -30.62 1.25 -11.83
N TYR A 230 -29.92 1.00 -10.73
CA TYR A 230 -28.52 0.59 -10.71
C TYR A 230 -28.39 -0.71 -9.92
N VAL A 231 -27.61 -1.66 -10.42
CA VAL A 231 -27.36 -2.93 -9.73
C VAL A 231 -25.89 -2.99 -9.35
N CYS A 232 -25.61 -3.20 -8.07
CA CYS A 232 -24.29 -3.57 -7.60
C CYS A 232 -24.21 -5.10 -7.50
N LYS A 233 -23.20 -5.69 -8.12
CA LYS A 233 -22.86 -7.10 -7.97
C LYS A 233 -21.51 -7.19 -7.29
N ALA A 234 -21.45 -7.87 -6.14
CA ALA A 234 -20.21 -8.10 -5.42
C ALA A 234 -19.84 -9.58 -5.43
N GLN A 235 -18.58 -9.89 -5.72
CA GLN A 235 -18.03 -11.24 -5.61
C GLN A 235 -17.14 -11.33 -4.37
N ASP A 236 -17.28 -12.43 -3.62
CA ASP A 236 -16.39 -12.76 -2.51
C ASP A 236 -14.97 -13.05 -3.02
N CYS A 237 -13.99 -12.30 -2.51
CA CYS A 237 -12.58 -12.42 -2.88
C CYS A 237 -11.70 -12.87 -1.70
N ARG A 238 -12.27 -13.46 -0.63
CA ARG A 238 -11.49 -14.05 0.48
C ARG A 238 -10.47 -15.07 0.02
N GLN A 239 -10.89 -15.96 -0.89
CA GLN A 239 -10.01 -16.96 -1.46
C GLN A 239 -8.91 -16.33 -2.33
N ASN A 240 -9.23 -15.32 -3.14
CA ASN A 240 -8.23 -14.60 -3.94
C ASN A 240 -7.17 -13.92 -3.05
N LEU A 241 -7.59 -13.25 -1.97
CA LEU A 241 -6.67 -12.64 -1.01
C LEU A 241 -5.78 -13.71 -0.38
N THR A 242 -6.36 -14.83 0.02
CA THR A 242 -5.61 -15.91 0.66
C THR A 242 -4.66 -16.60 -0.31
N ASP A 243 -5.02 -16.75 -1.58
CA ASP A 243 -4.12 -17.28 -2.59
C ASP A 243 -2.89 -16.36 -2.74
N VAL A 244 -3.05 -15.03 -2.74
CA VAL A 244 -1.92 -14.08 -2.74
C VAL A 244 -1.07 -14.21 -1.47
N ARG A 245 -1.70 -14.31 -0.29
CA ARG A 245 -1.00 -14.50 0.99
C ARG A 245 -0.23 -15.83 1.04
N ASN A 246 -0.83 -16.91 0.55
CA ASN A 246 -0.22 -18.23 0.49
C ASN A 246 1.00 -18.24 -0.43
N THR A 247 0.94 -17.57 -1.58
CA THR A 247 2.10 -17.40 -2.46
C THR A 247 3.23 -16.68 -1.72
N TYR A 248 2.93 -15.58 -1.02
CA TYR A 248 3.93 -14.86 -0.22
C TYR A 248 4.56 -15.76 0.87
N ILE A 249 3.72 -16.50 1.61
CA ILE A 249 4.18 -17.44 2.64
C ILE A 249 5.10 -18.50 2.02
N GLU A 250 4.70 -19.13 0.92
CA GLU A 250 5.48 -20.17 0.26
C GLU A 250 6.81 -19.65 -0.28
N GLU A 251 6.81 -18.48 -0.93
CA GLU A 251 8.03 -17.82 -1.36
C GLU A 251 8.95 -17.49 -0.18
N GLY A 252 8.40 -16.97 0.91
CA GLY A 252 9.14 -16.68 2.14
C GLY A 252 9.75 -17.93 2.78
N LEU A 253 8.97 -19.01 2.87
CA LEU A 253 9.42 -20.29 3.42
C LEU A 253 10.46 -20.97 2.53
N ASN A 254 10.27 -20.94 1.20
CA ASN A 254 11.23 -21.49 0.25
C ASN A 254 12.58 -20.77 0.34
N LYS A 255 12.57 -19.43 0.49
CA LYS A 255 13.79 -18.64 0.70
C LYS A 255 14.58 -19.08 1.93
N ILE A 256 13.91 -19.55 2.99
CA ILE A 256 14.58 -19.97 4.24
C ILE A 256 14.76 -21.49 4.39
N SER A 257 14.22 -22.30 3.47
CA SER A 257 14.17 -23.77 3.57
C SER A 257 15.55 -24.44 3.72
N GLY A 258 16.62 -23.79 3.25
CA GLY A 258 17.99 -24.29 3.32
C GLY A 258 18.79 -23.87 4.57
N TYR A 259 18.19 -23.15 5.52
CA TYR A 259 18.86 -22.74 6.76
C TYR A 259 18.29 -23.46 7.99
N PRO A 260 19.03 -23.46 9.11
CA PRO A 260 18.44 -23.80 10.39
C PRO A 260 17.22 -22.92 10.67
N ARG A 261 16.14 -23.55 11.10
CA ARG A 261 14.90 -22.86 11.50
C ARG A 261 15.20 -21.85 12.61
N ASN A 262 14.80 -20.59 12.41
CA ASN A 262 14.72 -19.64 13.52
C ASN A 262 13.56 -20.01 14.44
N LEU A 263 13.90 -20.40 15.67
CA LEU A 263 12.99 -20.89 16.69
C LEU A 263 12.31 -19.75 17.47
N LEU A 264 12.86 -18.54 17.46
CA LEU A 264 12.35 -17.41 18.22
C LEU A 264 11.77 -16.35 17.27
N ALA A 265 10.45 -16.24 17.25
CA ALA A 265 9.72 -15.23 16.49
C ALA A 265 9.60 -13.92 17.26
N LYS A 266 9.58 -12.78 16.56
CA LYS A 266 9.26 -11.48 17.16
C LYS A 266 7.83 -11.47 17.71
N GLN A 267 6.92 -12.17 17.00
CA GLN A 267 5.53 -12.34 17.42
C GLN A 267 5.39 -12.96 18.83
N TYR A 268 6.29 -13.85 19.25
CA TYR A 268 6.19 -14.47 20.58
C TYR A 268 6.35 -13.46 21.73
N PHE A 269 6.99 -12.32 21.49
CA PHE A 269 7.02 -11.22 22.47
C PHE A 269 5.69 -10.47 22.51
N LEU A 270 5.04 -10.26 21.37
CA LEU A 270 3.75 -9.57 21.31
C LEU A 270 2.66 -10.37 22.01
N ASP A 271 2.69 -11.70 21.88
CA ASP A 271 1.77 -12.62 22.57
C ASP A 271 1.85 -12.51 24.11
N LEU A 272 2.95 -11.98 24.67
CA LEU A 272 3.08 -11.74 26.12
C LEU A 272 2.08 -10.69 26.62
N ASN A 273 1.56 -9.84 25.73
CA ASN A 273 0.50 -8.89 26.09
C ASN A 273 -0.82 -9.62 26.40
N ASP A 274 -1.08 -10.75 25.75
CA ASP A 274 -2.28 -11.55 26.00
C ASP A 274 -2.06 -12.53 27.15
N GLU A 275 -0.85 -13.09 27.29
CA GLU A 275 -0.51 -14.05 28.35
C GLU A 275 -0.35 -13.39 29.74
N ILE A 276 0.14 -12.14 29.79
CA ILE A 276 0.44 -11.45 31.05
C ILE A 276 -0.55 -10.32 31.30
N LYS A 277 -0.51 -9.29 30.45
CA LYS A 277 -1.43 -8.14 30.40
C LYS A 277 -1.04 -7.19 29.24
N PRO A 278 -1.96 -6.37 28.73
CA PRO A 278 -1.65 -5.37 27.72
C PRO A 278 -0.53 -4.40 28.15
N GLY A 279 0.39 -4.09 27.24
CA GLY A 279 1.47 -3.11 27.44
C GLY A 279 2.73 -3.65 28.14
N VAL A 280 2.84 -4.97 28.30
CA VAL A 280 4.10 -5.62 28.72
C VAL A 280 5.17 -5.47 27.63
N VAL A 281 4.73 -5.49 26.38
CA VAL A 281 5.53 -5.25 25.19
C VAL A 281 4.83 -4.21 24.32
N THR A 282 5.58 -3.27 23.76
CA THR A 282 5.07 -2.26 22.83
C THR A 282 5.94 -2.22 21.58
N GLU A 283 5.39 -1.82 20.44
CA GLU A 283 6.17 -1.57 19.22
C GLU A 283 6.54 -0.08 19.13
N GLY A 284 7.67 0.23 18.49
CA GLY A 284 8.14 1.60 18.27
C GLY A 284 9.09 1.69 17.09
N GLU A 285 9.46 2.92 16.74
CA GLU A 285 10.41 3.21 15.66
C GLU A 285 11.32 4.37 16.08
N ASP A 286 12.61 4.25 15.81
CA ASP A 286 13.60 5.32 16.00
C ASP A 286 14.62 5.33 14.86
N ALA A 287 15.69 6.12 15.00
CA ALA A 287 16.73 6.25 13.97
C ALA A 287 17.44 4.94 13.61
N ASP A 288 17.40 3.92 14.48
CA ASP A 288 17.99 2.60 14.22
C ASP A 288 16.98 1.60 13.60
N GLY A 289 15.71 1.99 13.51
CA GLY A 289 14.62 1.24 12.85
C GLY A 289 13.45 0.91 13.77
N LYS A 290 12.60 -0.02 13.31
CA LYS A 290 11.47 -0.55 14.09
C LYS A 290 11.96 -1.53 15.16
N TYR A 291 11.39 -1.45 16.35
CA TYR A 291 11.77 -2.29 17.47
C TYR A 291 10.57 -2.73 18.31
N ILE A 292 10.77 -3.84 19.00
CA ILE A 292 9.96 -4.28 20.13
C ILE A 292 10.57 -3.70 21.40
N CYS A 293 9.78 -2.95 22.16
CA CYS A 293 10.16 -2.38 23.44
C CYS A 293 9.56 -3.20 24.58
N ILE A 294 10.40 -3.51 25.56
CA ILE A 294 9.97 -3.99 26.88
C ILE A 294 10.11 -2.81 27.84
N PRO A 295 9.03 -2.03 28.08
CA PRO A 295 9.11 -0.78 28.83
C PRO A 295 9.28 -0.99 30.34
N ASN A 296 8.78 -2.11 30.89
CA ASN A 296 8.77 -2.36 32.34
C ASN A 296 9.30 -3.76 32.72
N PRO A 297 10.64 -3.89 32.89
CA PRO A 297 11.31 -5.13 33.24
C PRO A 297 10.77 -5.96 34.43
N PRO A 298 10.41 -5.37 35.59
CA PRO A 298 9.84 -6.10 36.71
C PRO A 298 8.66 -7.02 36.38
N VAL A 299 7.83 -6.65 35.40
CA VAL A 299 6.64 -7.43 35.05
C VAL A 299 7.03 -8.77 34.42
N LEU A 300 7.95 -8.74 33.45
CA LEU A 300 8.50 -9.94 32.81
C LEU A 300 9.23 -10.83 33.83
N ARG A 301 10.05 -10.22 34.69
CA ARG A 301 10.82 -10.96 35.71
C ARG A 301 9.91 -11.69 36.69
N THR A 302 8.78 -11.08 37.06
CA THR A 302 7.79 -11.70 37.95
C THR A 302 7.08 -12.86 37.25
N TYR A 303 6.74 -12.69 35.96
CA TYR A 303 6.11 -13.72 35.15
C TYR A 303 6.94 -15.02 35.09
N VAL A 304 8.26 -14.89 34.89
CA VAL A 304 9.19 -16.04 34.90
C VAL A 304 9.56 -16.54 36.31
N GLY A 305 8.83 -16.13 37.35
CA GLY A 305 9.05 -16.64 38.71
C GLY A 305 10.34 -16.14 39.36
N LEU A 306 10.81 -14.95 38.98
CA LEU A 306 12.02 -14.30 39.51
C LEU A 306 13.26 -15.19 39.36
N ASP A 307 13.84 -15.64 40.47
CA ASP A 307 15.08 -16.43 40.49
C ASP A 307 14.85 -17.92 40.15
N LYS A 308 13.60 -18.30 39.84
CA LYS A 308 13.26 -19.64 39.33
C LYS A 308 13.52 -19.80 37.84
N PHE A 309 13.67 -18.69 37.10
CA PHE A 309 13.90 -18.68 35.66
C PHE A 309 12.92 -19.56 34.88
N GLY A 310 11.61 -19.40 35.11
CA GLY A 310 10.58 -20.08 34.34
C GLY A 310 10.61 -19.72 32.86
N ASP A 311 9.95 -20.54 32.04
CA ASP A 311 9.89 -20.34 30.59
C ASP A 311 9.17 -19.05 30.22
N LEU A 312 9.87 -18.16 29.53
CA LEU A 312 9.34 -16.88 29.07
C LEU A 312 8.31 -17.03 27.96
N PHE A 313 8.43 -18.08 27.14
CA PHE A 313 7.60 -18.27 25.95
C PHE A 313 6.61 -19.43 26.12
N SER A 314 6.32 -19.83 27.36
CA SER A 314 5.20 -20.73 27.67
C SER A 314 5.20 -22.05 26.88
N GLY A 315 6.39 -22.62 26.61
CA GLY A 315 6.55 -23.86 25.85
C GLY A 315 6.44 -23.72 24.34
N LYS A 316 6.33 -22.50 23.79
CA LYS A 316 6.28 -22.25 22.32
C LYS A 316 7.58 -22.60 21.61
N ILE A 317 8.67 -22.75 22.35
CA ILE A 317 9.99 -23.09 21.83
C ILE A 317 10.46 -24.39 22.47
N SER A 318 10.92 -25.29 21.62
CA SER A 318 11.48 -26.57 22.00
C SER A 318 12.92 -26.69 21.51
N PHE A 319 13.72 -27.47 22.23
CA PHE A 319 15.12 -27.69 21.92
C PHE A 319 15.40 -29.18 21.81
N LYS A 320 16.30 -29.53 20.89
CA LYS A 320 16.80 -30.89 20.68
C LYS A 320 17.80 -31.24 21.77
N GLU A 321 17.85 -32.54 22.12
CA GLU A 321 18.81 -33.06 23.09
C GLU A 321 20.25 -32.86 22.57
N ASN A 322 21.13 -32.35 23.46
CA ASN A 322 22.56 -32.15 23.22
C ASN A 322 22.91 -31.33 21.97
N THR A 323 22.01 -30.45 21.54
CA THR A 323 22.23 -29.56 20.39
C THR A 323 22.72 -28.19 20.84
N VAL A 324 23.74 -27.69 20.13
CA VAL A 324 24.22 -26.31 20.31
C VAL A 324 23.34 -25.38 19.49
N TYR A 325 22.95 -24.26 20.10
CA TYR A 325 22.15 -23.21 19.50
C TYR A 325 22.92 -21.90 19.47
N VAL A 326 22.72 -21.11 18.42
CA VAL A 326 23.23 -19.74 18.31
C VAL A 326 22.10 -18.78 18.60
N VAL A 327 22.34 -17.88 19.55
CA VAL A 327 21.48 -16.76 19.91
C VAL A 327 22.09 -15.50 19.32
N ARG A 328 21.36 -14.84 18.42
CA ARG A 328 21.75 -13.56 17.84
C ARG A 328 20.68 -12.51 18.15
N ILE A 329 21.08 -11.39 18.73
CA ILE A 329 20.15 -10.33 19.16
C ILE A 329 20.76 -8.98 18.79
N LYS A 330 19.96 -8.13 18.13
CA LYS A 330 20.25 -6.72 17.86
C LYS A 330 19.30 -5.86 18.68
N GLY A 331 19.84 -5.01 19.55
CA GLY A 331 19.03 -4.22 20.48
C GLY A 331 19.76 -3.00 21.04
N LYS A 332 19.12 -2.26 21.94
CA LYS A 332 19.75 -1.34 22.92
C LYS A 332 18.95 -1.26 24.21
N SER A 333 19.63 -0.98 25.32
CA SER A 333 19.00 -0.64 26.59
C SER A 333 18.95 0.87 26.77
N ILE A 334 17.84 1.42 27.26
CA ILE A 334 17.67 2.86 27.49
C ILE A 334 17.98 3.18 28.95
N GLY A 335 19.23 3.54 29.22
CA GLY A 335 19.75 3.81 30.55
C GLY A 335 20.19 5.26 30.73
N ASN A 336 20.47 5.65 31.96
CA ASN A 336 21.05 6.96 32.25
C ASN A 336 22.48 7.06 31.72
N GLU A 337 22.92 8.27 31.38
CA GLU A 337 24.28 8.55 30.92
C GLU A 337 25.32 8.05 31.94
N GLY A 338 26.34 7.32 31.48
CA GLY A 338 27.39 6.74 32.33
C GLY A 338 27.05 5.41 33.04
N ALA A 339 25.89 4.81 32.78
CA ALA A 339 25.56 3.49 33.32
C ALA A 339 26.51 2.39 32.78
N THR A 340 26.76 1.36 33.61
CA THR A 340 27.72 0.26 33.30
C THR A 340 27.07 -1.12 33.13
N THR A 341 25.77 -1.25 33.40
CA THR A 341 25.03 -2.53 33.33
C THR A 341 23.82 -2.43 32.41
N THR A 342 23.56 -3.50 31.67
CA THR A 342 22.55 -3.59 30.60
C THR A 342 21.13 -3.80 31.15
N GLY A 343 20.12 -3.64 30.29
CA GLY A 343 18.72 -3.92 30.58
C GLY A 343 18.41 -5.41 30.57
N LEU A 344 17.53 -5.84 29.67
CA LEU A 344 17.14 -7.25 29.51
C LEU A 344 18.35 -8.14 29.21
N MET A 345 18.34 -9.33 29.82
CA MET A 345 19.22 -10.43 29.45
C MET A 345 18.38 -11.69 29.24
N PHE A 346 18.59 -12.37 28.11
CA PHE A 346 18.03 -13.71 27.92
C PHE A 346 18.81 -14.70 28.77
N THR A 347 18.10 -15.56 29.49
CA THR A 347 18.69 -16.62 30.31
C THR A 347 18.42 -17.96 29.63
N ILE A 348 19.47 -18.62 29.16
CA ILE A 348 19.36 -19.98 28.61
C ILE A 348 19.44 -20.96 29.78
N VAL A 349 18.36 -21.69 30.02
CA VAL A 349 18.28 -22.68 31.11
C VAL A 349 18.48 -24.07 30.53
N TYR A 350 19.37 -24.85 31.13
CA TYR A 350 19.65 -26.23 30.74
C TYR A 350 18.82 -27.22 31.57
N THR A 351 18.61 -28.43 31.04
CA THR A 351 17.89 -29.50 31.74
C THR A 351 18.57 -29.95 33.05
N ASP A 352 19.87 -29.67 33.22
CA ASP A 352 20.63 -29.91 34.46
C ASP A 352 20.44 -28.80 35.53
N GLY A 353 19.58 -27.81 35.25
CA GLY A 353 19.29 -26.67 36.14
C GLY A 353 20.34 -25.56 36.11
N LYS A 354 21.44 -25.70 35.35
CA LYS A 354 22.40 -24.61 35.14
C LYS A 354 21.87 -23.63 34.10
N TYR A 355 22.42 -22.43 34.08
CA TYR A 355 22.02 -21.40 33.12
C TYR A 355 23.19 -20.52 32.68
N ILE A 356 22.99 -19.80 31.58
CA ILE A 356 23.88 -18.74 31.10
C ILE A 356 23.06 -17.52 30.67
N ASN A 357 23.61 -16.31 30.86
CA ASN A 357 22.92 -15.06 30.56
C ASN A 357 23.54 -14.36 29.35
N PHE A 358 22.69 -13.89 28.45
CA PHE A 358 23.04 -13.14 27.25
C PHE A 358 22.36 -11.77 27.29
N PRO A 359 23.11 -10.67 27.54
CA PRO A 359 22.53 -9.35 27.60
C PRO A 359 22.05 -8.88 26.23
N VAL A 360 20.87 -8.27 26.19
CA VAL A 360 20.41 -7.51 25.04
C VAL A 360 21.19 -6.20 25.00
N SER A 361 22.36 -6.30 24.37
CA SER A 361 23.19 -5.21 23.83
C SER A 361 23.60 -4.08 24.80
N GLY A 362 24.14 -2.96 24.27
CA GLY A 362 24.74 -1.86 25.03
C GLY A 362 23.74 -0.79 25.50
N ILE A 363 24.20 0.12 26.36
CA ILE A 363 23.40 1.23 26.89
C ILE A 363 23.40 2.39 25.90
N ASN A 364 22.22 2.86 25.52
CA ASN A 364 21.98 3.98 24.60
C ASN A 364 22.64 3.83 23.21
N ALA A 365 23.17 2.65 22.89
CA ALA A 365 23.84 2.35 21.64
C ALA A 365 23.40 0.96 21.15
N THR A 366 22.98 0.91 19.89
CA THR A 366 22.55 -0.32 19.24
C THR A 366 23.75 -1.23 19.02
N ASN A 367 23.70 -2.44 19.59
CA ASN A 367 24.71 -3.47 19.42
C ASN A 367 24.06 -4.79 19.04
N GLU A 368 24.82 -5.59 18.29
CA GLU A 368 24.50 -6.97 18.00
C GLU A 368 25.34 -7.89 18.87
N ILE A 369 24.71 -8.90 19.44
CA ILE A 369 25.40 -9.99 20.13
C ILE A 369 25.17 -11.30 19.38
N VAL A 370 26.22 -12.09 19.22
CA VAL A 370 26.18 -13.46 18.72
C VAL A 370 26.81 -14.36 19.76
N ARG A 371 26.07 -15.31 20.31
CA ARG A 371 26.50 -16.22 21.38
C ARG A 371 26.02 -17.63 21.11
N THR A 372 26.77 -18.63 21.55
CA THR A 372 26.41 -20.05 21.44
C THR A 372 26.07 -20.64 22.80
N THR A 373 25.16 -21.60 22.82
CA THR A 373 24.89 -22.41 24.02
C THR A 373 26.04 -23.39 24.28
N GLN A 374 26.13 -23.92 25.51
CA GLN A 374 27.18 -24.87 25.88
C GLN A 374 27.06 -26.19 25.11
N SER A 375 28.18 -26.63 24.54
CA SER A 375 28.29 -27.95 23.90
C SER A 375 28.11 -29.09 24.91
N GLY A 376 27.48 -30.18 24.46
CA GLY A 376 27.21 -31.36 25.29
C GLY A 376 26.09 -31.18 26.33
N LYS A 377 25.28 -30.11 26.22
CA LYS A 377 24.13 -29.86 27.09
C LYS A 377 22.84 -29.71 26.30
N THR A 378 21.72 -30.02 26.95
CA THR A 378 20.38 -29.83 26.41
C THR A 378 19.75 -28.57 26.99
N VAL A 379 19.37 -27.63 26.12
CA VAL A 379 18.58 -26.45 26.52
C VAL A 379 17.19 -26.92 26.91
N SER A 380 16.68 -26.46 28.04
CA SER A 380 15.32 -26.74 28.48
C SER A 380 14.34 -25.69 27.94
N HIS A 381 14.65 -24.42 28.13
CA HIS A 381 13.81 -23.28 27.74
C HIS A 381 14.61 -21.97 27.79
N ILE A 382 13.98 -20.87 27.39
CA ILE A 382 14.52 -19.52 27.49
C ILE A 382 13.76 -18.78 28.58
N SER A 383 14.49 -18.18 29.50
CA SER A 383 13.94 -17.28 30.50
C SER A 383 14.54 -15.88 30.31
N CYS A 384 14.27 -14.98 31.24
CA CYS A 384 14.85 -13.64 31.26
C CYS A 384 15.32 -13.23 32.65
N THR A 385 16.30 -12.34 32.67
CA THR A 385 16.69 -11.56 33.83
C THR A 385 17.10 -10.15 33.41
N TYR A 386 17.48 -9.32 34.37
CA TYR A 386 17.81 -7.91 34.12
C TYR A 386 19.05 -7.50 34.90
N GLY A 387 19.90 -6.69 34.28
CA GLY A 387 21.02 -6.05 34.97
C GLY A 387 20.51 -4.86 35.78
N ASN A 388 19.98 -3.87 35.06
CA ASN A 388 19.14 -2.79 35.60
C ASN A 388 17.74 -2.89 34.99
N ASN A 389 16.73 -2.36 35.69
CA ASN A 389 15.34 -2.32 35.21
C ASN A 389 15.11 -1.26 34.11
N TYR A 390 16.03 -1.17 33.15
CA TYR A 390 15.94 -0.25 32.03
C TYR A 390 15.05 -0.78 30.92
N PRO A 391 14.25 0.08 30.26
CA PRO A 391 13.58 -0.27 29.02
C PRO A 391 14.57 -0.82 28.01
N THR A 392 14.17 -1.87 27.29
CA THR A 392 15.03 -2.51 26.28
C THR A 392 14.32 -2.57 24.94
N TYR A 393 15.01 -2.11 23.90
CA TYR A 393 14.56 -2.14 22.51
C TYR A 393 15.24 -3.30 21.80
N ILE A 394 14.45 -4.18 21.19
CA ILE A 394 14.88 -5.33 20.42
C ILE A 394 14.48 -5.06 18.97
N TYR A 395 15.47 -4.80 18.12
CA TYR A 395 15.26 -4.62 16.68
C TYR A 395 15.16 -5.97 15.97
N ASP A 396 16.00 -6.90 16.39
CA ASP A 396 15.99 -8.24 15.83
C ASP A 396 16.50 -9.30 16.82
N VAL A 397 15.98 -10.51 16.69
CA VAL A 397 16.32 -11.64 17.56
C VAL A 397 16.09 -12.95 16.82
N GLN A 398 17.05 -13.86 16.95
CA GLN A 398 16.94 -15.20 16.39
C GLN A 398 17.64 -16.23 17.28
N ILE A 399 17.10 -17.45 17.23
CA ILE A 399 17.71 -18.63 17.85
C ILE A 399 17.63 -19.78 16.87
N THR A 400 18.79 -20.32 16.52
CA THR A 400 18.94 -21.32 15.44
C THR A 400 19.92 -22.39 15.89
N GLU A 401 19.86 -23.60 15.32
CA GLU A 401 20.89 -24.63 15.56
C GLU A 401 22.25 -24.14 15.06
N ASP A 402 23.34 -24.60 15.69
CA ASP A 402 24.69 -24.13 15.39
C ASP A 402 25.02 -24.27 13.89
N TYR A 403 25.40 -23.14 13.30
CA TYR A 403 25.56 -22.99 11.86
C TYR A 403 26.58 -21.89 11.56
N ASN A 404 27.24 -21.98 10.41
CA ASN A 404 28.18 -20.96 9.98
C ASN A 404 27.44 -19.76 9.38
N TYR A 405 27.01 -18.82 10.21
CA TYR A 405 26.34 -17.60 9.74
C TYR A 405 27.27 -16.69 8.96
N ASN A 406 26.64 -15.86 8.11
CA ASN A 406 27.25 -14.63 7.67
C ASN A 406 27.60 -13.76 8.89
N LEU A 407 28.86 -13.33 8.97
CA LEU A 407 29.39 -12.48 10.03
C LEU A 407 29.13 -10.99 9.77
N LEU A 408 28.64 -10.60 8.58
CA LEU A 408 28.38 -9.21 8.19
C LEU A 408 27.04 -8.69 8.70
N GLU A 409 26.99 -7.44 9.17
CA GLU A 409 25.76 -6.75 9.54
C GLU A 409 25.06 -6.07 8.34
N GLY A 410 23.73 -6.04 8.34
CA GLY A 410 22.91 -5.31 7.37
C GLY A 410 22.47 -6.14 6.17
N ASP A 411 21.94 -5.45 5.14
CA ASP A 411 21.59 -6.09 3.88
C ASP A 411 22.85 -6.36 3.05
N THR A 412 23.11 -7.65 2.83
CA THR A 412 24.23 -8.14 2.03
C THR A 412 23.77 -8.82 0.74
N GLU A 413 22.47 -8.80 0.43
CA GLU A 413 21.90 -9.41 -0.77
C GLU A 413 22.34 -8.64 -2.02
N GLU A 414 22.20 -7.32 -1.99
CA GLU A 414 22.71 -6.44 -3.04
C GLU A 414 23.50 -5.27 -2.45
N VAL A 415 24.83 -5.32 -2.60
CA VAL A 415 25.71 -4.25 -2.16
C VAL A 415 26.19 -3.46 -3.37
N VAL A 416 25.61 -2.27 -3.55
CA VAL A 416 26.05 -1.31 -4.58
C VAL A 416 27.16 -0.41 -4.01
N VAL A 417 28.25 -0.29 -4.76
CA VAL A 417 29.36 0.63 -4.51
C VAL A 417 29.51 1.53 -5.73
N THR A 418 29.29 2.82 -5.55
CA THR A 418 29.35 3.81 -6.63
C THR A 418 30.52 4.76 -6.41
N SER A 419 31.24 5.06 -7.49
CA SER A 419 32.31 6.05 -7.49
C SER A 419 31.94 7.24 -8.35
N SER A 420 32.30 8.45 -7.92
CA SER A 420 32.28 9.62 -8.78
C SER A 420 33.41 9.55 -9.80
N MET A 421 33.34 10.39 -10.84
CA MET A 421 34.38 10.50 -11.88
C MET A 421 35.75 10.92 -11.33
N GLU A 422 35.80 11.54 -10.15
CA GLU A 422 37.02 12.11 -9.58
C GLU A 422 37.58 11.30 -8.40
N ASN A 423 36.82 10.37 -7.83
CA ASN A 423 37.25 9.58 -6.68
C ASN A 423 37.93 8.28 -7.13
N PRO A 424 39.25 8.12 -6.99
CA PRO A 424 39.94 6.91 -7.39
C PRO A 424 39.80 5.78 -6.35
N ASN A 425 39.20 6.01 -5.19
CA ASN A 425 39.21 5.06 -4.08
C ASN A 425 37.86 4.94 -3.34
N SER A 426 36.77 4.87 -4.10
CA SER A 426 35.42 4.71 -3.55
C SER A 426 35.17 3.28 -3.09
N TYR A 427 34.65 3.13 -1.86
CA TYR A 427 34.35 1.85 -1.24
C TYR A 427 33.11 1.95 -0.34
N LYS A 428 32.52 0.80 -0.03
CA LYS A 428 31.47 0.64 0.98
C LYS A 428 32.00 -0.19 2.15
N LYS A 429 31.67 0.24 3.37
CA LYS A 429 31.98 -0.47 4.61
C LYS A 429 30.78 -1.30 5.05
N ILE A 430 30.99 -2.57 5.39
CA ILE A 430 29.99 -3.45 5.99
C ILE A 430 30.54 -3.94 7.33
N LYS A 431 29.84 -3.66 8.43
CA LYS A 431 30.30 -3.97 9.78
C LYS A 431 30.32 -5.48 10.03
N ILE A 432 31.29 -5.97 10.80
CA ILE A 432 31.40 -7.37 11.20
C ILE A 432 30.82 -7.54 12.62
N SER A 433 29.82 -8.41 12.76
CA SER A 433 29.03 -8.63 13.98
C SER A 433 29.78 -9.34 15.12
N LYS A 434 30.85 -10.07 14.80
CA LYS A 434 31.60 -10.91 15.75
C LYS A 434 33.05 -10.45 15.87
N ALA A 435 33.56 -10.39 17.10
CA ALA A 435 34.98 -10.21 17.35
C ALA A 435 35.81 -11.32 16.68
N LEU A 436 36.93 -10.94 16.07
CA LEU A 436 37.81 -11.83 15.34
C LEU A 436 38.98 -12.28 16.23
N SER A 437 39.95 -12.99 15.68
CA SER A 437 41.17 -13.36 16.41
C SER A 437 42.35 -13.37 15.44
N VAL A 438 43.53 -12.95 15.92
CA VAL A 438 44.76 -12.95 15.11
C VAL A 438 45.09 -14.36 14.65
N GLY A 439 45.52 -14.51 13.39
CA GLY A 439 45.82 -15.79 12.75
C GLY A 439 44.61 -16.59 12.29
N LYS A 440 43.39 -16.13 12.63
CA LYS A 440 42.15 -16.77 12.20
C LYS A 440 41.92 -16.57 10.71
N LYS A 441 41.37 -17.61 10.07
CA LYS A 441 41.01 -17.61 8.66
C LYS A 441 39.55 -17.23 8.52
N ILE A 442 39.27 -16.29 7.61
CA ILE A 442 37.92 -15.79 7.33
C ILE A 442 37.74 -15.76 5.82
N THR A 443 36.69 -16.39 5.31
CA THR A 443 36.39 -16.36 3.88
C THR A 443 35.36 -15.27 3.57
N VAL A 444 35.64 -14.45 2.57
CA VAL A 444 34.62 -13.67 1.86
C VAL A 444 34.13 -14.49 0.68
N LYS A 445 32.81 -14.61 0.50
CA LYS A 445 32.16 -15.23 -0.67
C LYS A 445 31.12 -14.27 -1.26
N LEU A 446 30.97 -14.28 -2.57
CA LEU A 446 29.97 -13.53 -3.32
C LEU A 446 29.34 -14.44 -4.38
N ASP A 447 28.07 -14.23 -4.71
CA ASP A 447 27.41 -14.98 -5.78
C ASP A 447 27.49 -14.26 -7.13
N GLY A 448 27.66 -12.93 -7.12
CA GLY A 448 27.75 -12.15 -8.34
C GLY A 448 28.49 -10.83 -8.16
N ILE A 449 29.10 -10.37 -9.26
CA ILE A 449 29.66 -9.03 -9.39
C ILE A 449 29.22 -8.50 -10.75
N GLU A 450 28.53 -7.37 -10.75
CA GLU A 450 27.93 -6.75 -11.95
C GLU A 450 28.36 -5.29 -12.02
N ASN A 451 29.00 -4.88 -13.11
CA ASN A 451 29.24 -3.47 -13.37
C ASN A 451 27.94 -2.82 -13.83
N LEU A 452 27.41 -1.91 -13.01
CA LEU A 452 26.28 -1.06 -13.38
C LEU A 452 26.75 0.10 -14.28
N VAL A 453 27.97 0.60 -14.02
CA VAL A 453 28.65 1.64 -14.79
C VAL A 453 30.15 1.33 -14.80
N GLY A 454 30.81 1.50 -15.94
CA GLY A 454 32.24 1.22 -16.11
C GLY A 454 32.53 -0.25 -16.47
N GLU A 455 33.81 -0.56 -16.68
CA GLU A 455 34.27 -1.86 -17.24
C GLU A 455 35.36 -2.49 -16.35
N ALA A 456 35.21 -2.37 -15.03
CA ALA A 456 36.17 -2.95 -14.08
C ALA A 456 36.22 -4.48 -14.22
N THR A 457 37.43 -5.05 -14.23
CA THR A 457 37.65 -6.51 -14.32
C THR A 457 38.23 -7.11 -13.03
N GLU A 458 38.70 -6.25 -12.13
CA GLU A 458 39.22 -6.60 -10.80
C GLU A 458 38.57 -5.73 -9.72
N TYR A 459 38.34 -6.31 -8.55
CA TYR A 459 37.55 -5.72 -7.49
C TYR A 459 38.26 -5.90 -6.15
N SER A 460 38.80 -4.82 -5.59
CA SER A 460 39.52 -4.92 -4.33
C SER A 460 38.58 -5.20 -3.16
N VAL A 461 39.08 -5.99 -2.21
CA VAL A 461 38.42 -6.34 -0.96
C VAL A 461 39.46 -6.46 0.15
N ASN A 462 39.14 -5.92 1.32
CA ASN A 462 39.99 -6.01 2.52
C ASN A 462 39.16 -5.79 3.78
N PHE A 463 39.77 -5.98 4.96
CA PHE A 463 39.14 -5.64 6.24
C PHE A 463 39.86 -4.46 6.88
N MET A 464 39.09 -3.51 7.42
CA MET A 464 39.62 -2.35 8.12
C MET A 464 39.11 -2.27 9.56
N GLN A 465 39.99 -1.85 10.46
CA GLN A 465 39.67 -1.40 11.81
C GLN A 465 40.14 0.05 11.94
N GLY A 466 39.22 1.01 12.07
CA GLY A 466 39.54 2.42 11.94
C GLY A 466 40.08 2.76 10.54
N ALA A 467 41.36 3.16 10.47
CA ALA A 467 42.10 3.42 9.22
C ALA A 467 43.10 2.31 8.86
N GLU A 468 43.30 1.32 9.75
CA GLU A 468 44.25 0.23 9.53
C GLU A 468 43.61 -0.92 8.77
N VAL A 469 44.31 -1.42 7.75
CA VAL A 469 43.93 -2.66 7.07
C VAL A 469 44.49 -3.84 7.86
N ILE A 470 43.59 -4.66 8.42
CA ILE A 470 43.92 -5.79 9.31
C ILE A 470 44.02 -7.14 8.57
N THR A 471 44.04 -7.08 7.24
CA THR A 471 44.27 -8.20 6.33
C THR A 471 45.22 -7.78 5.19
N SER A 472 45.76 -8.73 4.44
CA SER A 472 46.35 -8.41 3.14
C SER A 472 45.22 -8.13 2.15
N GLY A 473 45.18 -6.94 1.54
CA GLY A 473 44.18 -6.63 0.51
C GLY A 473 44.27 -7.61 -0.67
N HIS A 474 43.11 -7.99 -1.22
CA HIS A 474 43.02 -8.91 -2.35
C HIS A 474 42.10 -8.34 -3.44
N SER A 475 42.26 -8.82 -4.67
CA SER A 475 41.39 -8.48 -5.79
C SER A 475 40.56 -9.70 -6.20
N LEU A 476 39.25 -9.60 -6.05
CA LEU A 476 38.29 -10.55 -6.62
C LEU A 476 38.10 -10.27 -8.12
N LYS A 477 37.58 -11.25 -8.84
CA LYS A 477 37.23 -11.15 -10.27
C LYS A 477 35.81 -11.66 -10.48
N SER A 478 35.16 -11.30 -11.58
CA SER A 478 33.82 -11.83 -11.90
C SER A 478 33.76 -13.37 -11.92
N ASN A 479 34.86 -14.02 -12.32
CA ASN A 479 35.02 -15.48 -12.33
C ASN A 479 35.67 -16.04 -11.06
N TYR A 480 35.99 -15.21 -10.06
CA TYR A 480 36.63 -15.59 -8.80
C TYR A 480 36.04 -14.76 -7.66
N LYS A 481 34.98 -15.30 -7.05
CA LYS A 481 34.08 -14.56 -6.16
C LYS A 481 34.28 -14.92 -4.68
N THR A 482 35.37 -15.61 -4.34
CA THR A 482 35.64 -16.06 -2.96
C THR A 482 37.10 -15.89 -2.62
N HIS A 483 37.43 -15.41 -1.43
CA HIS A 483 38.81 -15.30 -0.96
C HIS A 483 38.93 -15.56 0.54
N VAL A 484 40.01 -16.25 0.94
CA VAL A 484 40.32 -16.56 2.34
C VAL A 484 41.34 -15.55 2.87
N PHE A 485 40.90 -14.69 3.78
CA PHE A 485 41.76 -13.77 4.51
C PHE A 485 42.35 -14.43 5.76
N THR A 486 43.55 -13.97 6.15
CA THR A 486 44.13 -14.25 7.47
C THR A 486 44.17 -12.94 8.25
N ILE A 487 43.59 -12.92 9.45
CA ILE A 487 43.63 -11.73 10.32
C ILE A 487 45.06 -11.53 10.82
N ASN A 488 45.64 -10.37 10.53
CA ASN A 488 47.01 -10.06 10.91
C ASN A 488 47.10 -9.54 12.37
N ASP A 489 48.32 -9.30 12.82
CA ASP A 489 48.67 -8.84 14.17
C ASP A 489 48.28 -7.38 14.46
N LYS A 490 47.82 -6.63 13.46
CA LYS A 490 47.30 -5.27 13.64
C LYS A 490 45.88 -5.22 14.20
N TYR A 491 45.20 -6.37 14.27
CA TYR A 491 43.86 -6.44 14.84
C TYR A 491 43.90 -6.25 16.36
N ASP A 492 43.18 -5.24 16.85
CA ASP A 492 42.95 -5.02 18.28
C ASP A 492 41.58 -5.57 18.70
N PRO A 493 41.51 -6.65 19.51
CA PRO A 493 40.24 -7.21 19.98
C PRO A 493 39.45 -6.27 20.91
N THR A 494 40.07 -5.21 21.42
CA THR A 494 39.46 -4.20 22.30
C THR A 494 39.21 -2.85 21.62
N GLY A 495 39.59 -2.71 20.34
CA GLY A 495 39.50 -1.47 19.58
C GLY A 495 38.14 -1.24 18.90
N GLU A 496 38.13 -0.31 17.94
CA GLU A 496 36.97 0.03 17.11
C GLU A 496 36.37 -1.17 16.35
N PRO A 497 35.12 -1.12 15.88
CA PRO A 497 34.53 -2.18 15.05
C PRO A 497 35.32 -2.44 13.77
N VAL A 498 35.33 -3.70 13.34
CA VAL A 498 35.94 -4.13 12.08
C VAL A 498 34.90 -4.08 10.96
N TYR A 499 35.32 -3.68 9.77
CA TYR A 499 34.50 -3.61 8.57
C TYR A 499 35.10 -4.41 7.42
N LEU A 500 34.26 -5.14 6.69
CA LEU A 500 34.54 -5.58 5.33
C LEU A 500 34.45 -4.36 4.40
N ILE A 501 35.42 -4.21 3.51
CA ILE A 501 35.51 -3.13 2.53
C ILE A 501 35.36 -3.71 1.13
N LEU A 502 34.35 -3.22 0.39
CA LEU A 502 34.14 -3.54 -1.02
C LEU A 502 34.33 -2.28 -1.86
N TYR A 503 35.14 -2.35 -2.92
CA TYR A 503 35.51 -1.19 -3.74
C TYR A 503 34.71 -1.13 -5.04
N ALA A 504 34.51 0.06 -5.61
CA ALA A 504 33.93 0.19 -6.96
C ALA A 504 34.97 -0.15 -8.05
N GLY A 505 35.57 -1.34 -8.01
CA GLY A 505 36.69 -1.77 -8.87
C GLY A 505 37.97 -2.03 -8.07
N LYS A 506 39.13 -1.89 -8.70
CA LYS A 506 40.42 -2.07 -8.04
C LYS A 506 40.75 -0.82 -7.20
N SER A 507 41.31 -1.02 -6.01
CA SER A 507 41.71 0.06 -5.10
C SER A 507 42.60 1.07 -5.85
N LEU A 508 42.35 2.36 -5.65
CA LEU A 508 42.99 3.48 -6.38
C LEU A 508 42.66 3.58 -7.89
N GLU A 509 41.79 2.71 -8.42
CA GLU A 509 41.34 2.69 -9.82
C GLU A 509 39.80 2.63 -9.92
N THR A 510 39.07 3.23 -8.97
CA THR A 510 37.59 3.14 -8.93
C THR A 510 36.85 4.25 -9.66
N ALA A 511 37.54 5.28 -10.15
CA ALA A 511 36.92 6.49 -10.70
C ALA A 511 35.95 6.16 -11.84
N GLY A 512 34.71 6.68 -11.76
CA GLY A 512 33.67 6.47 -12.77
C GLY A 512 33.00 5.09 -12.78
N ASN A 513 33.41 4.16 -11.92
CA ASN A 513 32.78 2.83 -11.84
C ASN A 513 31.62 2.80 -10.83
N SER A 514 30.63 1.95 -11.11
CA SER A 514 29.60 1.56 -10.16
C SER A 514 29.39 0.06 -10.25
N VAL A 515 29.56 -0.63 -9.12
CA VAL A 515 29.61 -2.09 -9.04
C VAL A 515 28.54 -2.58 -8.08
N LYS A 516 27.80 -3.61 -8.47
CA LYS A 516 26.83 -4.32 -7.64
C LYS A 516 27.39 -5.71 -7.29
N TYR A 517 27.56 -5.95 -6.00
CA TYR A 517 27.90 -7.25 -5.44
C TYR A 517 26.63 -7.97 -5.01
N LYS A 518 26.48 -9.25 -5.39
CA LYS A 518 25.32 -10.08 -5.04
C LYS A 518 25.70 -11.10 -3.98
N ASN A 519 24.87 -11.20 -2.94
CA ASN A 519 24.98 -12.11 -1.79
C ASN A 519 26.40 -12.13 -1.18
N VAL A 520 26.79 -11.03 -0.55
CA VAL A 520 28.09 -10.88 0.13
C VAL A 520 28.07 -11.64 1.45
N GLN A 521 28.94 -12.62 1.59
CA GLN A 521 29.05 -13.48 2.76
C GLN A 521 30.45 -13.38 3.39
N LEU A 522 30.50 -13.38 4.72
CA LEU A 522 31.72 -13.48 5.50
C LEU A 522 31.62 -14.66 6.45
N LEU A 523 32.50 -15.64 6.30
CA LEU A 523 32.41 -16.93 6.97
C LEU A 523 33.67 -17.21 7.79
N GLU A 524 33.49 -17.77 8.98
CA GLU A 524 34.61 -18.14 9.86
C GLU A 524 35.22 -19.49 9.43
N GLY A 525 36.48 -19.51 8.99
CA GLY A 525 37.17 -20.73 8.51
C GLY A 525 37.84 -20.58 7.14
N GLU A 526 38.44 -21.66 6.66
CA GLU A 526 39.00 -21.77 5.31
C GLU A 526 37.99 -22.45 4.38
N TYR A 527 37.22 -21.64 3.65
CA TYR A 527 36.27 -22.14 2.65
C TYR A 527 36.84 -22.02 1.24
N ALA A 528 36.76 -23.14 0.54
CA ALA A 528 37.32 -23.36 -0.78
C ALA A 528 36.43 -22.79 -1.90
N TRP A 529 37.05 -22.13 -2.87
CA TRP A 529 36.41 -21.62 -4.08
C TRP A 529 36.08 -22.77 -5.06
N ASN A 530 34.88 -22.78 -5.66
CA ASN A 530 34.55 -23.72 -6.75
C ASN A 530 35.26 -23.28 -8.04
N VAL A 531 36.34 -23.97 -8.41
CA VAL A 531 37.14 -23.67 -9.60
C VAL A 531 36.42 -23.90 -10.92
N LEU A 532 35.29 -24.62 -10.91
CA LEU A 532 34.42 -24.75 -12.09
C LEU A 532 33.68 -23.44 -12.43
N GLY A 533 33.61 -22.51 -11.47
CA GLY A 533 32.90 -21.23 -11.59
C GLY A 533 31.44 -21.31 -11.14
N GLU A 534 30.73 -22.35 -11.56
CA GLU A 534 29.37 -22.70 -11.13
C GLU A 534 29.26 -24.20 -10.83
N ASP A 535 28.20 -24.59 -10.13
CA ASP A 535 27.90 -25.99 -9.88
C ASP A 535 27.39 -26.63 -11.19
N VAL A 536 27.86 -27.83 -11.51
CA VAL A 536 27.31 -28.57 -12.64
C VAL A 536 26.13 -29.40 -12.14
N GLU A 537 24.91 -28.99 -12.50
CA GLU A 537 23.66 -29.61 -12.04
C GLU A 537 23.65 -31.12 -12.29
N GLU A 538 24.04 -31.53 -13.49
CA GLU A 538 24.14 -32.94 -13.85
C GLU A 538 25.19 -33.22 -14.92
N LEU A 539 25.77 -34.43 -14.87
CA LEU A 539 26.57 -35.03 -15.93
C LEU A 539 26.20 -36.49 -16.08
N THR A 540 25.75 -36.89 -17.27
CA THR A 540 25.43 -38.30 -17.56
C THR A 540 26.51 -38.91 -18.44
N VAL A 541 27.12 -40.00 -17.98
CA VAL A 541 28.13 -40.75 -18.73
C VAL A 541 27.56 -42.12 -19.11
N THR A 542 27.42 -42.37 -20.42
CA THR A 542 26.86 -43.63 -20.95
C THR A 542 27.88 -44.36 -21.81
N ALA A 543 28.16 -45.63 -21.44
CA ALA A 543 29.05 -46.53 -22.14
C ALA A 543 28.28 -47.60 -22.92
N SER A 544 28.73 -47.91 -24.14
CA SER A 544 28.23 -49.09 -24.85
C SER A 544 28.82 -50.38 -24.27
N GLU A 545 28.28 -51.53 -24.67
CA GLU A 545 28.73 -52.85 -24.18
C GLU A 545 30.18 -53.19 -24.53
N SER A 546 30.80 -52.49 -25.48
CA SER A 546 32.20 -52.68 -25.89
C SER A 546 33.16 -51.60 -25.37
N GLN A 547 32.66 -50.56 -24.69
CA GLN A 547 33.46 -49.43 -24.22
C GLN A 547 33.83 -49.57 -22.75
N ASN A 548 35.05 -50.02 -22.47
CA ASN A 548 35.54 -50.26 -21.12
C ASN A 548 36.26 -49.05 -20.47
N GLN A 549 36.45 -47.94 -21.18
CA GLN A 549 37.05 -46.70 -20.64
C GLN A 549 36.25 -45.45 -20.99
N LYS A 550 34.92 -45.56 -21.02
CA LYS A 550 34.06 -44.43 -21.37
C LYS A 550 34.03 -43.41 -20.24
N SER A 551 34.37 -42.18 -20.62
CA SER A 551 34.27 -41.00 -19.77
C SER A 551 33.55 -39.85 -20.49
N ASP A 552 33.15 -38.87 -19.69
CA ASP A 552 32.82 -37.52 -20.13
C ASP A 552 33.58 -36.49 -19.28
N LYS A 553 33.60 -35.22 -19.70
CA LYS A 553 34.48 -34.21 -19.12
C LYS A 553 33.82 -32.85 -18.92
N ILE A 554 34.24 -32.16 -17.87
CA ILE A 554 33.90 -30.76 -17.59
C ILE A 554 35.17 -29.92 -17.77
N GLU A 555 35.09 -28.84 -18.53
CA GLU A 555 36.21 -27.91 -18.70
C GLU A 555 36.34 -26.98 -17.48
N ILE A 556 37.55 -26.86 -16.94
CA ILE A 556 37.86 -25.94 -15.85
C ILE A 556 38.33 -24.63 -16.47
N LYS A 557 37.46 -23.62 -16.46
CA LYS A 557 37.72 -22.29 -17.04
C LYS A 557 38.79 -21.50 -16.28
N ASN A 558 39.05 -21.85 -15.02
CA ASN A 558 40.00 -21.16 -14.15
C ASN A 558 41.34 -21.89 -14.10
N LYS A 559 42.45 -21.13 -14.12
CA LYS A 559 43.80 -21.68 -13.91
C LYS A 559 43.93 -22.23 -12.48
N LEU A 560 44.41 -23.46 -12.36
CA LEU A 560 44.73 -24.09 -11.08
C LEU A 560 46.15 -23.69 -10.63
N GLN A 561 46.46 -23.87 -9.35
CA GLN A 561 47.76 -23.59 -8.76
C GLN A 561 48.63 -24.85 -8.77
N ALA A 562 49.87 -24.74 -9.25
CA ALA A 562 50.82 -25.85 -9.25
C ALA A 562 51.00 -26.44 -7.85
N SER A 563 51.02 -27.77 -7.74
CA SER A 563 51.02 -28.52 -6.46
C SER A 563 49.82 -28.24 -5.53
N GLY A 564 48.77 -27.58 -6.03
CA GLY A 564 47.54 -27.32 -5.29
C GLY A 564 46.73 -28.59 -5.02
N LYS A 565 45.90 -28.53 -3.98
CA LYS A 565 44.93 -29.57 -3.64
C LYS A 565 43.52 -29.09 -3.95
N TYR A 566 42.66 -29.98 -4.43
CA TYR A 566 41.30 -29.67 -4.86
C TYR A 566 40.32 -30.75 -4.44
N THR A 567 39.27 -30.40 -3.70
CA THR A 567 38.24 -31.33 -3.24
C THR A 567 37.11 -31.41 -4.25
N ILE A 568 36.81 -32.60 -4.77
CA ILE A 568 35.61 -32.87 -5.57
C ILE A 568 34.45 -33.26 -4.64
N GLU A 569 33.27 -32.72 -4.93
CA GLU A 569 32.00 -33.10 -4.32
C GLU A 569 31.00 -33.43 -5.44
N VAL A 570 30.22 -34.50 -5.23
CA VAL A 570 29.08 -34.89 -6.06
C VAL A 570 27.88 -35.06 -5.12
N GLY A 571 26.73 -34.52 -5.49
CA GLY A 571 25.49 -34.65 -4.71
C GLY A 571 25.02 -36.09 -4.64
N GLU A 572 24.61 -36.64 -5.78
CA GLU A 572 24.19 -38.04 -5.90
C GLU A 572 24.88 -38.71 -7.09
N ILE A 573 25.13 -40.02 -6.96
CA ILE A 573 25.61 -40.87 -8.05
C ILE A 573 24.55 -41.92 -8.31
N ILE A 574 23.89 -41.83 -9.46
CA ILE A 574 22.72 -42.62 -9.81
C ILE A 574 23.08 -43.56 -10.96
N ASN A 575 22.94 -44.86 -10.74
CA ASN A 575 23.09 -45.86 -11.80
C ASN A 575 21.80 -45.93 -12.62
N LEU A 576 21.80 -45.32 -13.80
CA LEU A 576 20.70 -45.41 -14.77
C LEU A 576 20.68 -46.78 -15.48
N LYS A 577 21.87 -47.38 -15.67
CA LYS A 577 22.04 -48.72 -16.23
C LYS A 577 23.32 -49.36 -15.70
N GLY A 578 23.27 -50.65 -15.37
CA GLY A 578 24.39 -51.38 -14.76
C GLY A 578 24.41 -51.24 -13.23
N THR A 579 25.34 -51.94 -12.57
CA THR A 579 25.50 -51.93 -11.10
C THR A 579 26.94 -51.68 -10.66
N PRO A 580 27.66 -50.67 -11.19
CA PRO A 580 28.98 -50.32 -10.68
C PRO A 580 28.87 -49.80 -9.23
N GLU A 581 29.82 -50.20 -8.40
CA GLU A 581 29.92 -49.75 -6.99
C GLU A 581 30.97 -48.66 -6.79
N SER A 582 31.81 -48.40 -7.80
CA SER A 582 32.92 -47.45 -7.75
C SER A 582 33.10 -46.74 -9.09
N TYR A 583 33.47 -45.47 -9.06
CA TYR A 583 33.61 -44.60 -10.24
C TYR A 583 34.91 -43.83 -10.18
N THR A 584 35.67 -43.85 -11.27
CA THR A 584 36.94 -43.11 -11.33
C THR A 584 36.70 -41.67 -11.79
N VAL A 585 37.29 -40.71 -11.07
CA VAL A 585 37.31 -39.28 -11.42
C VAL A 585 38.74 -38.77 -11.34
N LEU A 586 39.18 -37.96 -12.31
CA LEU A 586 40.55 -37.41 -12.35
C LEU A 586 40.69 -36.17 -13.26
N LEU A 587 41.82 -35.44 -13.15
CA LEU A 587 42.12 -34.25 -13.95
C LEU A 587 43.10 -34.55 -15.10
N TYR A 588 42.76 -34.08 -16.29
CA TYR A 588 43.57 -34.14 -17.51
C TYR A 588 43.84 -32.74 -18.06
N GLN A 589 45.01 -32.54 -18.65
CA GLN A 589 45.28 -31.42 -19.56
C GLN A 589 45.44 -31.94 -20.99
N SER A 590 45.03 -31.14 -21.97
CA SER A 590 45.10 -31.51 -23.38
C SER A 590 45.81 -30.44 -24.21
N ASP A 591 46.86 -30.85 -24.93
CA ASP A 591 47.56 -30.10 -25.97
C ASP A 591 47.53 -30.85 -27.32
N GLY A 592 46.57 -31.76 -27.48
CA GLY A 592 46.53 -32.77 -28.53
C GLY A 592 46.63 -34.20 -27.99
N VAL A 593 47.19 -34.38 -26.79
CA VAL A 593 47.19 -35.65 -26.03
C VAL A 593 46.74 -35.38 -24.59
N ASN A 594 45.87 -36.25 -24.05
CA ASN A 594 45.41 -36.11 -22.66
C ASN A 594 46.50 -36.58 -21.68
N THR A 595 47.06 -35.65 -20.90
CA THR A 595 48.06 -35.92 -19.86
C THR A 595 47.44 -35.79 -18.47
N GLN A 596 47.54 -36.83 -17.64
CA GLN A 596 46.95 -36.84 -16.30
C GLN A 596 47.76 -35.92 -15.37
N VAL A 597 47.09 -34.93 -14.78
CA VAL A 597 47.72 -33.90 -13.94
C VAL A 597 47.37 -33.99 -12.46
N SER A 598 46.61 -35.01 -12.06
CA SER A 598 46.28 -35.30 -10.65
C SER A 598 46.46 -36.77 -10.28
N ASN A 599 46.26 -37.13 -9.01
CA ASN A 599 45.90 -38.51 -8.65
C ASN A 599 44.50 -38.87 -9.18
N SER A 600 44.22 -40.17 -9.30
CA SER A 600 42.88 -40.69 -9.59
C SER A 600 42.10 -40.87 -8.29
N LEU A 601 40.80 -40.57 -8.32
CA LEU A 601 39.89 -40.77 -7.21
C LEU A 601 38.87 -41.85 -7.53
N ASP A 602 38.55 -42.68 -6.55
CA ASP A 602 37.47 -43.65 -6.59
C ASP A 602 36.33 -43.16 -5.68
N LEU A 603 35.23 -42.74 -6.30
CA LEU A 603 33.98 -42.34 -5.65
C LEU A 603 32.97 -43.50 -5.63
N SER A 604 31.99 -43.45 -4.74
CA SER A 604 30.87 -44.40 -4.67
C SER A 604 29.60 -43.69 -4.16
N PRO A 605 28.41 -44.32 -4.20
CA PRO A 605 27.19 -43.70 -3.66
C PRO A 605 27.25 -43.43 -2.15
N SER A 606 28.18 -44.08 -1.43
CA SER A 606 28.44 -43.84 0.00
C SER A 606 29.67 -42.95 0.26
N LYS A 607 30.39 -42.56 -0.79
CA LYS A 607 31.60 -41.74 -0.74
C LYS A 607 31.64 -40.85 -1.99
N THR A 608 30.88 -39.76 -1.93
CA THR A 608 30.71 -38.84 -3.07
C THR A 608 31.74 -37.70 -3.12
N THR A 609 32.73 -37.73 -2.21
CA THR A 609 33.77 -36.70 -2.09
C THR A 609 35.18 -37.28 -2.19
N GLY A 610 36.15 -36.50 -2.69
CA GLY A 610 37.56 -36.86 -2.66
C GLY A 610 38.50 -35.68 -2.94
N VAL A 611 39.81 -35.88 -2.78
CA VAL A 611 40.81 -34.80 -2.91
C VAL A 611 41.82 -35.11 -4.02
N PHE A 612 41.88 -34.24 -5.01
CA PHE A 612 42.94 -34.18 -6.00
C PHE A 612 44.16 -33.44 -5.45
N THR A 613 45.34 -33.97 -5.74
CA THR A 613 46.63 -33.31 -5.60
C THR A 613 47.21 -33.17 -7.00
N LEU A 614 47.49 -31.95 -7.43
CA LEU A 614 48.13 -31.73 -8.73
C LEU A 614 49.57 -32.22 -8.70
N ASN A 615 49.95 -32.94 -9.75
CA ASN A 615 51.31 -33.44 -9.92
C ASN A 615 52.19 -32.46 -10.71
N ASN A 616 53.47 -32.77 -10.84
CA ASN A 616 54.46 -31.92 -11.52
C ASN A 616 54.23 -31.78 -13.04
N ASN A 617 53.28 -32.52 -13.62
CA ASN A 617 52.95 -32.43 -15.05
C ASN A 617 51.95 -31.29 -15.34
N TYR A 618 51.39 -30.64 -14.31
CA TYR A 618 50.46 -29.53 -14.50
C TYR A 618 51.15 -28.30 -15.11
N ASN A 619 50.60 -27.79 -16.21
CA ASN A 619 51.04 -26.58 -16.89
C ASN A 619 49.91 -25.52 -16.89
N PRO A 620 50.09 -24.35 -16.25
CA PRO A 620 49.04 -23.34 -16.14
C PRO A 620 48.60 -22.72 -17.47
N GLU A 621 49.33 -22.94 -18.57
CA GLU A 621 48.97 -22.43 -19.90
C GLU A 621 48.11 -23.38 -20.74
N LEU A 622 47.83 -24.59 -20.25
CA LEU A 622 46.99 -25.59 -20.94
C LEU A 622 45.59 -25.68 -20.33
N ALA A 623 44.60 -25.94 -21.20
CA ALA A 623 43.23 -26.20 -20.78
C ALA A 623 43.16 -27.46 -19.90
N THR A 624 42.44 -27.36 -18.78
CA THR A 624 42.31 -28.44 -17.80
C THR A 624 40.88 -28.93 -17.75
N TYR A 625 40.71 -30.25 -17.66
CA TYR A 625 39.42 -30.92 -17.73
C TYR A 625 39.29 -31.92 -16.58
N LEU A 626 38.11 -31.95 -15.98
CA LEU A 626 37.70 -32.92 -14.98
C LEU A 626 36.92 -34.05 -15.65
N PHE A 627 37.45 -35.27 -15.57
CA PHE A 627 36.91 -36.45 -16.24
C PHE A 627 36.14 -37.35 -15.26
N PHE A 628 34.96 -37.80 -15.69
CA PHE A 628 34.11 -38.76 -14.99
C PHE A 628 33.94 -40.03 -15.83
N TYR A 629 34.21 -41.20 -15.25
CA TYR A 629 34.03 -42.48 -15.92
C TYR A 629 32.71 -43.14 -15.52
N ALA A 630 32.09 -43.87 -16.45
CA ALA A 630 30.86 -44.66 -16.20
C ALA A 630 31.16 -45.96 -15.42
N GLY A 631 31.95 -45.87 -14.36
CA GLY A 631 32.49 -46.98 -13.58
C GLY A 631 33.98 -46.77 -13.27
N LYS A 632 34.67 -47.81 -12.82
CA LYS A 632 36.12 -47.77 -12.68
C LYS A 632 36.78 -47.77 -14.07
N ILE A 633 37.94 -47.14 -14.22
CA ILE A 633 38.71 -47.23 -15.48
C ILE A 633 38.94 -48.71 -15.83
N ASN A 634 38.63 -49.10 -17.08
CA ASN A 634 38.60 -50.47 -17.61
C ASN A 634 37.35 -51.32 -17.26
N GLU A 635 36.41 -50.77 -16.48
CA GLU A 635 35.19 -51.46 -16.02
C GLU A 635 33.93 -50.64 -16.34
N THR A 636 33.93 -49.84 -17.42
CA THR A 636 32.78 -48.97 -17.76
C THR A 636 31.74 -49.62 -18.68
N ALA A 637 32.03 -50.76 -19.29
CA ALA A 637 31.23 -51.31 -20.38
C ALA A 637 29.78 -51.60 -19.97
N GLY A 638 28.82 -51.10 -20.76
CA GLY A 638 27.39 -51.31 -20.54
C GLY A 638 26.75 -50.47 -19.42
N ASN A 639 27.52 -49.66 -18.70
CA ASN A 639 27.03 -48.80 -17.61
C ASN A 639 26.54 -47.44 -18.14
N SER A 640 25.53 -46.88 -17.46
CA SER A 640 25.08 -45.49 -17.60
C SER A 640 24.89 -44.90 -16.22
N VAL A 641 25.58 -43.79 -15.95
CA VAL A 641 25.72 -43.20 -14.61
C VAL A 641 25.47 -41.70 -14.70
N GLN A 642 24.62 -41.19 -13.82
CA GLN A 642 24.37 -39.76 -13.66
C GLN A 642 25.04 -39.28 -12.37
N PHE A 643 25.77 -38.19 -12.46
CA PHE A 643 26.38 -37.48 -11.34
C PHE A 643 25.68 -36.13 -11.20
N THR A 644 25.17 -35.79 -10.02
CA THR A 644 24.44 -34.54 -9.79
C THR A 644 25.22 -33.56 -8.90
N ASN A 645 24.95 -32.25 -9.03
CA ASN A 645 25.52 -31.18 -8.19
C ASN A 645 27.05 -31.27 -8.03
N ILE A 646 27.79 -31.33 -9.14
CA ILE A 646 29.25 -31.49 -9.14
C ILE A 646 29.93 -30.16 -8.82
N ARG A 647 30.87 -30.21 -7.87
CA ARG A 647 31.72 -29.07 -7.47
C ARG A 647 33.18 -29.48 -7.38
N LEU A 648 34.09 -28.60 -7.78
CA LEU A 648 35.53 -28.80 -7.60
C LEU A 648 36.12 -27.61 -6.85
N LEU A 649 36.55 -27.84 -5.62
CA LEU A 649 36.80 -26.81 -4.62
C LEU A 649 38.31 -26.70 -4.34
N GLN A 650 38.90 -25.51 -4.39
CA GLN A 650 40.32 -25.30 -4.09
C GLN A 650 40.64 -25.47 -2.60
N GLY A 651 41.36 -26.53 -2.23
CA GLY A 651 41.76 -26.85 -0.86
C GLY A 651 41.42 -28.29 -0.45
N GLU A 652 41.71 -28.62 0.82
CA GLU A 652 41.37 -29.91 1.46
C GLU A 652 40.10 -29.87 2.30
N THR A 653 39.43 -28.72 2.37
CA THR A 653 38.24 -28.49 3.19
C THR A 653 36.96 -28.57 2.36
N VAL A 654 35.99 -29.34 2.86
CA VAL A 654 34.61 -29.39 2.36
C VAL A 654 33.88 -28.14 2.88
N PRO A 655 33.34 -27.26 2.03
CA PRO A 655 32.45 -26.20 2.45
C PRO A 655 31.16 -26.79 3.02
N PRO A 656 30.51 -26.14 4.00
CA PRO A 656 29.13 -26.44 4.32
C PRO A 656 28.29 -26.22 3.05
N SER A 657 27.31 -27.10 2.84
CA SER A 657 26.21 -26.86 1.92
C SER A 657 25.40 -25.65 2.40
N MET A 658 25.86 -24.44 2.07
CA MET A 658 25.07 -23.23 2.28
C MET A 658 24.22 -22.94 1.03
N PRO A 659 22.97 -22.50 1.21
CA PRO A 659 22.16 -21.97 0.11
C PRO A 659 22.84 -20.76 -0.57
N ALA A 660 22.40 -20.42 -1.78
CA ALA A 660 22.84 -19.24 -2.56
C ALA A 660 22.34 -17.89 -1.98
N TYR A 661 21.94 -17.87 -0.72
CA TYR A 661 21.52 -16.70 0.03
C TYR A 661 22.06 -16.91 1.46
N THR A 662 22.18 -15.90 2.29
CA THR A 662 22.26 -16.10 3.75
C THR A 662 21.80 -14.81 4.40
N PRO A 663 20.55 -14.74 4.88
CA PRO A 663 20.07 -13.54 5.53
C PRO A 663 20.84 -13.35 6.83
N HIS A 664 21.13 -12.10 7.17
CA HIS A 664 21.79 -11.78 8.44
C HIS A 664 20.92 -12.16 9.65
N PHE A 665 19.60 -12.02 9.52
CA PHE A 665 18.62 -12.61 10.42
C PHE A 665 17.69 -13.50 9.62
N ILE A 666 17.64 -14.80 9.96
CA ILE A 666 16.72 -15.73 9.32
C ILE A 666 15.32 -15.40 9.86
N PRO A 667 14.37 -14.93 9.02
CA PRO A 667 13.03 -14.66 9.50
C PRO A 667 12.42 -15.96 10.04
N SER A 668 11.70 -15.86 11.15
CA SER A 668 10.95 -17.02 11.63
C SER A 668 9.69 -17.20 10.77
N ALA A 669 9.22 -18.44 10.63
CA ALA A 669 7.98 -18.70 9.89
C ALA A 669 6.77 -17.92 10.45
N PRO A 670 6.61 -17.73 11.78
CA PRO A 670 5.57 -16.86 12.32
C PRO A 670 5.71 -15.39 11.92
N ASP A 671 6.92 -14.84 11.79
CA ASP A 671 7.09 -13.46 11.33
C ASP A 671 6.64 -13.30 9.86
N ILE A 672 6.88 -14.32 9.02
CA ILE A 672 6.40 -14.35 7.62
C ILE A 672 4.87 -14.39 7.56
N GLU A 673 4.23 -15.16 8.45
CA GLU A 673 2.76 -15.21 8.58
C GLU A 673 2.20 -13.82 8.89
N VAL A 674 2.73 -13.14 9.91
CA VAL A 674 2.30 -11.80 10.32
C VAL A 674 2.44 -10.79 9.20
N GLU A 675 3.55 -10.80 8.47
CA GLU A 675 3.72 -9.90 7.31
C GLU A 675 2.74 -10.22 6.18
N SER A 676 2.38 -11.50 5.99
CA SER A 676 1.35 -11.89 5.02
C SER A 676 -0.05 -11.37 5.40
N GLU A 677 -0.36 -11.26 6.69
CA GLU A 677 -1.66 -10.74 7.17
C GLU A 677 -1.85 -9.26 6.83
N ARG A 678 -0.75 -8.50 6.67
CA ARG A 678 -0.77 -7.09 6.24
C ARG A 678 -1.13 -6.94 4.76
N ILE A 679 -1.05 -8.01 3.96
CA ILE A 679 -1.41 -7.98 2.55
C ILE A 679 -2.92 -7.81 2.42
N THR A 680 -3.34 -6.84 1.61
CA THR A 680 -4.72 -6.61 1.18
C THR A 680 -4.81 -6.67 -0.34
N LEU A 681 -6.00 -6.91 -0.88
CA LEU A 681 -6.21 -6.79 -2.32
C LEU A 681 -6.07 -5.32 -2.75
N PRO A 682 -5.56 -5.05 -3.96
CA PRO A 682 -5.48 -3.69 -4.48
C PRO A 682 -6.87 -3.09 -4.65
N GLU A 683 -6.96 -1.77 -4.55
CA GLU A 683 -8.21 -1.07 -4.79
C GLU A 683 -8.71 -1.31 -6.22
N GLY A 684 -9.99 -1.67 -6.36
CA GLY A 684 -10.58 -2.00 -7.66
C GLY A 684 -10.19 -3.36 -8.23
N TYR A 685 -9.64 -4.26 -7.40
CA TYR A 685 -9.27 -5.64 -7.78
C TYR A 685 -10.36 -6.34 -8.62
N ARG A 686 -9.89 -7.14 -9.58
CA ARG A 686 -10.72 -7.98 -10.43
C ARG A 686 -10.17 -9.40 -10.47
N PRO A 687 -10.98 -10.41 -10.11
CA PRO A 687 -10.58 -11.79 -10.34
C PRO A 687 -10.58 -12.10 -11.83
N ASP A 688 -9.69 -13.01 -12.27
CA ASP A 688 -9.58 -13.44 -13.67
C ASP A 688 -10.89 -14.08 -14.19
N VAL A 689 -11.64 -14.72 -13.29
CA VAL A 689 -12.95 -15.32 -13.57
C VAL A 689 -13.99 -14.72 -12.63
N GLN A 690 -15.05 -14.16 -13.21
CA GLN A 690 -16.21 -13.70 -12.44
C GLN A 690 -16.98 -14.93 -11.93
N GLY A 691 -16.98 -15.10 -10.62
CA GLY A 691 -17.67 -16.17 -9.91
C GLY A 691 -19.12 -15.80 -9.56
N LYS A 692 -19.69 -16.51 -8.59
CA LYS A 692 -21.02 -16.20 -8.07
C LYS A 692 -21.01 -14.84 -7.37
N THR A 693 -21.93 -13.96 -7.76
CA THR A 693 -22.10 -12.63 -7.17
C THR A 693 -23.29 -12.56 -6.22
N ILE A 694 -23.25 -11.58 -5.32
CA ILE A 694 -24.36 -11.16 -4.48
C ILE A 694 -24.75 -9.77 -4.94
N ASP A 695 -26.02 -9.62 -5.24
CA ASP A 695 -26.52 -8.48 -6.00
C ASP A 695 -27.45 -7.62 -5.13
N HIS A 696 -27.41 -6.31 -5.33
CA HIS A 696 -28.35 -5.37 -4.74
C HIS A 696 -28.76 -4.30 -5.75
N GLU A 697 -30.05 -4.01 -5.82
CA GLU A 697 -30.61 -3.01 -6.71
C GLU A 697 -30.89 -1.69 -5.96
N PHE A 698 -30.34 -0.61 -6.49
CA PHE A 698 -30.60 0.77 -6.08
C PHE A 698 -31.58 1.41 -7.07
N THR A 699 -32.62 2.04 -6.55
CA THR A 699 -33.58 2.81 -7.33
C THR A 699 -33.44 4.29 -7.01
N LEU A 700 -33.11 5.10 -8.01
CA LEU A 700 -33.04 6.56 -7.92
C LEU A 700 -34.24 7.17 -8.66
N VAL A 701 -35.02 7.99 -7.98
CA VAL A 701 -36.18 8.69 -8.54
C VAL A 701 -36.01 10.19 -8.38
N THR A 702 -36.29 10.94 -9.45
CA THR A 702 -36.40 12.40 -9.34
C THR A 702 -37.82 12.77 -8.93
N ARG A 703 -37.96 13.69 -7.97
CA ARG A 703 -39.25 14.10 -7.43
C ARG A 703 -39.96 15.17 -8.29
N LEU A 704 -39.38 15.62 -9.40
CA LEU A 704 -40.02 16.58 -10.31
C LEU A 704 -40.79 15.84 -11.41
N PRO A 705 -42.10 16.08 -11.57
CA PRO A 705 -42.89 15.39 -12.58
C PRO A 705 -42.58 15.93 -14.00
N PRO A 706 -42.53 15.06 -15.03
CA PRO A 706 -42.36 15.49 -16.42
C PRO A 706 -43.55 16.37 -16.86
N TYR A 707 -43.26 17.49 -17.51
CA TYR A 707 -44.24 18.47 -18.00
C TYR A 707 -44.12 18.69 -19.52
N ARG A 708 -45.21 19.15 -20.14
CA ARG A 708 -45.28 19.55 -21.56
C ARG A 708 -45.74 21.00 -21.65
N THR A 709 -45.19 21.74 -22.62
CA THR A 709 -45.54 23.13 -22.89
C THR A 709 -46.21 23.24 -24.26
N SER A 710 -47.31 24.01 -24.36
CA SER A 710 -47.97 24.33 -25.63
C SER A 710 -48.32 25.83 -25.72
N VAL A 711 -48.34 26.36 -26.94
CA VAL A 711 -48.74 27.76 -27.21
C VAL A 711 -50.23 27.79 -27.55
N VAL A 712 -50.99 28.60 -26.82
CA VAL A 712 -52.43 28.76 -26.99
C VAL A 712 -52.72 30.18 -27.46
N THR A 713 -53.41 30.31 -28.58
CA THR A 713 -53.81 31.60 -29.15
C THR A 713 -55.33 31.81 -29.00
N PRO A 714 -55.84 33.04 -29.19
CA PRO A 714 -57.28 33.30 -29.25
C PRO A 714 -57.99 32.55 -30.39
N TYR A 715 -57.21 32.03 -31.35
CA TYR A 715 -57.69 31.40 -32.57
C TYR A 715 -57.53 29.87 -32.59
N GLY A 716 -56.94 29.26 -31.54
CA GLY A 716 -56.73 27.81 -31.43
C GLY A 716 -55.44 27.43 -30.69
N ASP A 717 -55.27 26.13 -30.44
CA ASP A 717 -54.03 25.54 -29.90
C ASP A 717 -53.14 24.99 -31.03
N ASP A 718 -51.90 24.67 -30.68
CA ASP A 718 -50.82 24.20 -31.58
C ASP A 718 -51.02 22.77 -32.11
N SER A 719 -52.22 22.20 -32.00
CA SER A 719 -52.53 20.86 -32.52
C SER A 719 -52.75 20.82 -34.05
N GLY A 720 -52.70 21.97 -34.74
CA GLY A 720 -52.86 22.10 -36.20
C GLY A 720 -52.54 23.49 -36.76
N VAL A 721 -52.79 23.73 -38.07
CA VAL A 721 -52.57 25.04 -38.73
C VAL A 721 -53.57 26.07 -38.20
N ILE A 722 -53.09 27.05 -37.42
CA ILE A 722 -53.91 28.13 -36.87
C ILE A 722 -54.20 29.16 -37.97
N SER A 723 -55.48 29.45 -38.24
CA SER A 723 -55.89 30.44 -39.24
C SER A 723 -56.03 31.82 -38.60
N ILE A 724 -55.04 32.69 -38.81
CA ILE A 724 -55.03 34.08 -38.32
C ILE A 724 -55.57 35.00 -39.43
N PRO A 725 -56.51 35.91 -39.16
CA PRO A 725 -56.97 36.90 -40.14
C PRO A 725 -55.82 37.77 -40.67
N SER A 726 -55.77 38.01 -41.99
CA SER A 726 -54.65 38.69 -42.66
C SER A 726 -54.46 40.17 -42.30
N ASP A 727 -55.38 40.75 -41.54
CA ASP A 727 -55.34 42.14 -41.07
C ASP A 727 -54.78 42.30 -39.65
N VAL A 728 -54.47 41.19 -38.97
CA VAL A 728 -53.91 41.18 -37.61
C VAL A 728 -52.39 41.15 -37.69
N LYS A 729 -51.71 42.24 -37.31
CA LYS A 729 -50.23 42.31 -37.26
C LYS A 729 -49.61 41.74 -35.98
N LEU A 730 -50.32 41.84 -34.86
CA LEU A 730 -49.87 41.36 -33.55
C LEU A 730 -51.07 40.79 -32.82
N PHE A 731 -50.89 39.65 -32.15
CA PHE A 731 -51.94 39.07 -31.32
C PHE A 731 -51.39 38.50 -30.01
N PRO A 732 -52.20 38.46 -28.94
CA PRO A 732 -51.77 37.92 -27.65
C PRO A 732 -51.82 36.39 -27.67
N ALA A 733 -50.71 35.73 -27.33
CA ALA A 733 -50.64 34.28 -27.13
C ALA A 733 -50.31 33.95 -25.66
N ARG A 734 -50.61 32.71 -25.24
CA ARG A 734 -50.39 32.20 -23.88
C ARG A 734 -49.61 30.90 -23.91
N ILE A 735 -48.69 30.69 -22.97
CA ILE A 735 -48.02 29.39 -22.79
C ILE A 735 -48.75 28.58 -21.71
N LYS A 736 -49.14 27.35 -22.03
CA LYS A 736 -49.76 26.38 -21.13
C LYS A 736 -48.75 25.31 -20.71
N VAL A 737 -48.66 24.99 -19.41
CA VAL A 737 -47.80 23.93 -18.86
C VAL A 737 -48.68 22.81 -18.29
N ASP A 738 -48.66 21.63 -18.90
CA ASP A 738 -49.39 20.45 -18.45
C ASP A 738 -48.43 19.41 -17.84
N VAL A 739 -48.74 18.95 -16.62
CA VAL A 739 -47.93 17.99 -15.86
C VAL A 739 -48.59 16.62 -15.91
N SER A 740 -47.81 15.59 -16.27
CA SER A 740 -48.34 14.24 -16.49
C SER A 740 -49.04 13.70 -15.23
N GLY A 741 -50.35 13.44 -15.33
CA GLY A 741 -51.18 12.88 -14.25
C GLY A 741 -51.83 13.90 -13.31
N ILE A 742 -51.46 15.18 -13.38
CA ILE A 742 -52.03 16.26 -12.54
C ILE A 742 -52.91 17.21 -13.39
N GLY A 743 -52.71 17.23 -14.70
CA GLY A 743 -53.38 18.17 -15.60
C GLY A 743 -52.67 19.54 -15.59
N THR A 744 -53.42 20.61 -15.82
CA THR A 744 -52.87 21.97 -15.82
C THR A 744 -52.46 22.36 -14.41
N LEU A 745 -51.18 22.75 -14.26
CA LEU A 745 -50.60 23.06 -12.96
C LEU A 745 -51.26 24.30 -12.33
N ASP A 746 -51.78 24.15 -11.12
CA ASP A 746 -52.22 25.28 -10.30
C ASP A 746 -51.01 25.92 -9.61
N HIS A 747 -50.95 27.27 -9.62
CA HIS A 747 -49.84 28.06 -9.06
C HIS A 747 -48.44 27.74 -9.64
N PRO A 748 -48.26 27.77 -10.98
CA PRO A 748 -46.98 27.44 -11.62
C PRO A 748 -45.83 28.37 -11.19
N GLU A 749 -46.13 29.59 -10.72
CA GLU A 749 -45.17 30.56 -10.18
C GLU A 749 -44.38 30.04 -8.96
N ARG A 750 -44.89 29.01 -8.28
CA ARG A 750 -44.19 28.38 -7.14
C ARG A 750 -43.07 27.44 -7.58
N TYR A 751 -43.08 27.00 -8.83
CA TYR A 751 -42.20 25.98 -9.38
C TYR A 751 -41.37 26.47 -10.57
N PHE A 752 -41.81 27.54 -11.25
CA PHE A 752 -41.15 28.12 -12.43
C PHE A 752 -41.13 29.66 -12.35
N SER A 753 -40.01 30.29 -12.70
CA SER A 753 -39.92 31.76 -12.79
C SER A 753 -40.16 32.25 -14.21
N ALA A 754 -41.28 32.95 -14.43
CA ALA A 754 -41.61 33.68 -15.66
C ALA A 754 -42.50 34.89 -15.29
N ASP A 755 -42.61 35.90 -16.16
CA ASP A 755 -43.49 37.05 -15.94
C ASP A 755 -44.95 36.65 -16.25
N TRP A 756 -45.63 36.12 -15.23
CA TRP A 756 -47.03 35.69 -15.30
C TRP A 756 -47.95 36.92 -15.22
N GLY A 757 -48.02 37.68 -16.32
CA GLY A 757 -48.81 38.90 -16.40
C GLY A 757 -50.25 38.71 -15.89
N ASN A 758 -50.63 39.54 -14.91
CA ASN A 758 -51.97 39.66 -14.31
C ASN A 758 -52.53 38.41 -13.60
N GLY A 759 -51.71 37.44 -13.21
CA GLY A 759 -52.11 36.38 -12.27
C GLY A 759 -53.12 35.35 -12.81
N LEU A 760 -53.27 35.26 -14.14
CA LEU A 760 -54.01 34.17 -14.80
C LEU A 760 -53.03 33.19 -15.45
N LYS A 761 -53.39 31.90 -15.47
CA LYS A 761 -52.54 30.73 -15.80
C LYS A 761 -51.89 30.75 -17.20
N GLY A 762 -50.94 31.65 -17.46
CA GLY A 762 -50.14 31.73 -18.69
C GLY A 762 -49.18 32.93 -18.73
N MET A 763 -48.02 32.76 -19.38
CA MET A 763 -47.18 33.88 -19.81
C MET A 763 -47.79 34.52 -21.06
N ASN A 764 -48.06 35.83 -21.05
CA ASN A 764 -48.59 36.55 -22.21
C ASN A 764 -47.43 36.96 -23.12
N VAL A 765 -47.43 36.49 -24.37
CA VAL A 765 -46.43 36.84 -25.38
C VAL A 765 -47.17 37.50 -26.55
N LEU A 766 -46.67 38.64 -27.02
CA LEU A 766 -47.12 39.27 -28.27
C LEU A 766 -46.35 38.63 -29.42
N LEU A 767 -47.05 37.97 -30.33
CA LEU A 767 -46.46 37.35 -31.51
C LEU A 767 -46.87 38.12 -32.77
N ASP A 768 -45.91 38.31 -33.68
CA ASP A 768 -46.17 38.83 -35.02
C ASP A 768 -46.84 37.74 -35.87
N ALA A 769 -47.93 38.09 -36.54
CA ALA A 769 -48.64 37.16 -37.40
C ALA A 769 -47.84 36.78 -38.65
N ASP A 770 -46.92 37.65 -39.08
CA ASP A 770 -46.11 37.45 -40.28
C ASP A 770 -44.99 36.41 -40.05
N ASP A 771 -44.60 36.16 -38.80
CA ASP A 771 -43.54 35.20 -38.42
C ASP A 771 -44.01 33.73 -38.35
N ILE A 772 -45.33 33.49 -38.28
CA ILE A 772 -45.93 32.15 -38.02
C ILE A 772 -46.15 31.34 -39.32
N GLY A 773 -45.87 31.93 -40.48
CA GLY A 773 -46.37 31.47 -41.78
C GLY A 773 -45.62 30.36 -42.52
N LEU A 774 -44.44 29.86 -42.12
CA LEU A 774 -43.61 29.04 -43.03
C LEU A 774 -42.90 27.80 -42.44
N GLY A 775 -43.42 27.19 -41.37
CA GLY A 775 -42.94 25.89 -40.89
C GLY A 775 -43.09 25.74 -39.38
N VAL A 776 -42.91 24.52 -38.88
CA VAL A 776 -42.87 24.25 -37.43
C VAL A 776 -41.74 25.06 -36.82
N GLN A 777 -42.08 26.22 -36.26
CA GLN A 777 -41.16 27.06 -35.53
C GLN A 777 -41.24 26.60 -34.07
N ALA A 778 -40.17 25.93 -33.60
CA ALA A 778 -40.04 25.60 -32.19
C ALA A 778 -39.78 26.91 -31.43
N VAL A 779 -40.86 27.51 -30.89
CA VAL A 779 -40.72 28.55 -29.87
C VAL A 779 -40.43 27.80 -28.57
N GLU A 780 -39.16 27.51 -28.30
CA GLU A 780 -38.73 27.12 -26.96
C GLU A 780 -38.58 28.41 -26.16
N PRO A 781 -39.49 28.74 -25.22
CA PRO A 781 -39.23 29.81 -24.28
C PRO A 781 -38.02 29.38 -23.44
N ASP A 782 -36.93 30.15 -23.48
CA ASP A 782 -35.86 30.03 -22.50
C ASP A 782 -36.45 30.38 -21.12
N VAL A 783 -36.90 29.37 -20.39
CA VAL A 783 -37.31 29.49 -18.98
C VAL A 783 -36.02 29.63 -18.16
N VAL A 784 -35.55 30.86 -18.01
CA VAL A 784 -34.31 31.15 -17.27
C VAL A 784 -34.63 31.41 -15.79
N GLU A 785 -33.89 30.77 -14.89
CA GLU A 785 -33.93 31.07 -13.46
C GLU A 785 -33.31 32.44 -13.16
N GLY A 786 -34.16 33.38 -12.70
CA GLY A 786 -33.76 34.54 -11.90
C GLY A 786 -33.77 35.89 -12.63
N LEU A 787 -34.44 36.90 -12.05
CA LEU A 787 -34.21 38.31 -12.39
C LEU A 787 -34.24 39.20 -11.15
N GLY A 788 -33.10 39.84 -10.89
CA GLY A 788 -32.98 41.03 -10.06
C GLY A 788 -32.76 42.31 -10.88
N TYR A 789 -33.29 42.44 -12.12
CA TYR A 789 -32.89 43.53 -13.01
C TYR A 789 -33.99 44.05 -13.97
N VAL A 790 -35.11 44.58 -13.46
CA VAL A 790 -35.97 45.47 -14.26
C VAL A 790 -36.20 46.77 -13.50
N LYS A 791 -35.62 47.87 -14.01
CA LYS A 791 -35.78 49.23 -13.48
C LYS A 791 -36.91 49.93 -14.25
N TYR A 792 -37.71 50.77 -13.58
CA TYR A 792 -38.70 51.61 -14.25
C TYR A 792 -38.36 53.10 -14.09
N ALA A 793 -38.93 53.93 -14.95
CA ALA A 793 -38.96 55.38 -14.82
C ALA A 793 -40.40 55.87 -14.74
N ALA A 794 -40.64 56.83 -13.86
CA ALA A 794 -41.94 57.45 -13.67
C ALA A 794 -42.06 58.77 -14.46
N SER A 795 -43.25 59.02 -14.98
CA SER A 795 -43.64 60.23 -15.73
C SER A 795 -45.01 60.71 -15.23
N GLY A 796 -45.27 62.03 -15.26
CA GLY A 796 -46.56 62.60 -14.86
C GLY A 796 -46.87 62.41 -13.37
N CYS A 797 -45.94 62.80 -12.50
CA CYS A 797 -46.12 62.70 -11.05
C CYS A 797 -45.57 63.92 -10.31
N SER A 798 -46.14 64.22 -9.15
CA SER A 798 -45.75 65.38 -8.33
C SER A 798 -45.91 65.10 -6.83
N LEU A 799 -45.16 65.78 -5.97
CA LEU A 799 -45.46 65.74 -4.54
C LEU A 799 -46.68 66.61 -4.24
N SER A 800 -47.60 66.11 -3.43
CA SER A 800 -48.70 66.92 -2.88
C SER A 800 -48.14 68.04 -1.98
N PRO A 801 -48.84 69.16 -1.77
CA PRO A 801 -48.39 70.23 -0.88
C PRO A 801 -47.96 69.73 0.51
N ALA A 802 -48.74 68.81 1.10
CA ALA A 802 -48.44 68.21 2.40
C ALA A 802 -47.17 67.34 2.43
N ASN A 803 -46.79 66.75 1.28
CA ASN A 803 -45.54 65.99 1.17
C ASN A 803 -44.35 66.89 0.82
N ARG A 804 -44.56 68.02 0.12
CA ARG A 804 -43.49 69.02 -0.14
C ARG A 804 -42.97 69.64 1.15
N ASP A 805 -43.84 69.88 2.13
CA ASP A 805 -43.47 70.49 3.41
C ASP A 805 -42.66 69.55 4.32
N LYS A 806 -42.67 68.25 4.03
CA LYS A 806 -41.95 67.23 4.81
C LYS A 806 -40.54 66.95 4.29
N VAL A 807 -40.19 67.41 3.09
CA VAL A 807 -38.83 67.29 2.55
C VAL A 807 -37.91 68.21 3.35
N GLU A 808 -36.77 67.72 3.84
CA GLU A 808 -35.85 68.55 4.61
C GLU A 808 -35.33 69.76 3.81
N GLU A 809 -35.14 70.89 4.50
CA GLU A 809 -34.59 72.10 3.89
C GLU A 809 -33.14 71.86 3.43
N PRO A 810 -32.79 72.15 2.16
CA PRO A 810 -31.43 72.03 1.69
C PRO A 810 -30.51 73.03 2.40
N VAL A 811 -29.46 72.53 3.06
CA VAL A 811 -28.44 73.33 3.73
C VAL A 811 -27.09 73.21 3.02
N VAL A 812 -26.13 74.06 3.36
CA VAL A 812 -24.77 74.00 2.80
C VAL A 812 -24.18 72.60 3.01
N GLY A 813 -23.72 71.98 1.92
CA GLY A 813 -23.19 70.62 1.91
C GLY A 813 -24.18 69.52 1.50
N SER A 814 -25.50 69.78 1.55
CA SER A 814 -26.53 68.84 1.06
C SER A 814 -26.31 68.48 -0.41
N ARG A 815 -26.71 67.26 -0.81
CA ARG A 815 -26.62 66.78 -2.19
C ARG A 815 -27.99 66.34 -2.71
N LEU A 816 -28.29 66.67 -3.96
CA LEU A 816 -29.50 66.27 -4.67
C LEU A 816 -29.09 65.54 -5.95
N VAL A 817 -29.61 64.33 -6.15
CA VAL A 817 -29.32 63.49 -7.31
C VAL A 817 -30.60 63.20 -8.07
N VAL A 818 -30.57 63.33 -9.39
CA VAL A 818 -31.66 62.94 -10.30
C VAL A 818 -31.08 62.13 -11.46
N GLU A 819 -31.58 60.91 -11.67
CA GLU A 819 -31.27 60.09 -12.84
C GLU A 819 -32.44 60.12 -13.83
N ILE A 820 -32.11 60.39 -15.08
CA ILE A 820 -33.07 60.54 -16.16
C ILE A 820 -32.66 59.57 -17.28
N PRO A 821 -33.53 58.62 -17.65
CA PRO A 821 -33.29 57.74 -18.80
C PRO A 821 -33.39 58.53 -20.12
N PRO A 822 -33.01 57.94 -21.27
CA PRO A 822 -33.14 58.60 -22.57
C PRO A 822 -34.52 59.24 -22.76
N ASN A 823 -34.52 60.54 -23.04
CA ASN A 823 -35.74 61.34 -23.13
C ASN A 823 -35.67 62.29 -24.33
N ILE A 824 -36.53 62.01 -25.33
CA ILE A 824 -36.82 62.92 -26.45
C ILE A 824 -38.29 63.33 -26.27
N PRO A 825 -38.56 64.49 -25.64
CA PRO A 825 -39.95 64.91 -25.47
C PRO A 825 -40.48 65.51 -26.78
N ASN A 826 -41.75 65.26 -27.07
CA ASN A 826 -42.44 65.82 -28.24
C ASN A 826 -42.82 67.30 -28.05
N SER A 827 -42.71 67.80 -26.81
CA SER A 827 -43.01 69.17 -26.39
C SER A 827 -41.96 69.61 -25.36
N ASN A 828 -41.99 70.87 -24.89
CA ASN A 828 -41.10 71.26 -23.78
C ASN A 828 -41.56 70.58 -22.50
N ALA A 829 -40.72 69.71 -21.93
CA ALA A 829 -41.03 68.97 -20.71
C ALA A 829 -40.05 69.33 -19.59
N TYR A 830 -40.46 69.22 -18.34
CA TYR A 830 -39.60 69.59 -17.22
C TYR A 830 -39.59 68.58 -16.06
N ILE A 831 -38.50 68.60 -15.30
CA ILE A 831 -38.36 67.95 -14.01
C ILE A 831 -37.88 69.00 -13.02
N SER A 832 -38.64 69.20 -11.95
CA SER A 832 -38.33 70.13 -10.87
C SER A 832 -38.13 69.37 -9.57
N THR A 833 -37.05 69.67 -8.87
CA THR A 833 -36.72 69.15 -7.54
C THR A 833 -36.19 70.29 -6.68
N ARG A 834 -37.11 71.17 -6.24
CA ARG A 834 -36.80 72.43 -5.53
C ARG A 834 -37.58 72.53 -4.22
N LYS A 835 -36.87 72.82 -3.13
CA LYS A 835 -37.42 73.14 -1.81
C LYS A 835 -36.97 74.53 -1.39
N ASP A 836 -37.94 75.38 -1.08
CA ASP A 836 -37.77 76.78 -0.64
C ASP A 836 -36.82 77.60 -1.51
N GLY A 837 -36.90 77.39 -2.82
CA GLY A 837 -36.08 78.09 -3.80
C GLY A 837 -34.64 77.59 -3.90
N VAL A 838 -34.33 76.40 -3.39
CA VAL A 838 -33.04 75.72 -3.55
C VAL A 838 -33.24 74.38 -4.26
N GLY A 839 -32.48 74.11 -5.33
CA GLY A 839 -32.52 72.84 -6.05
C GLY A 839 -32.36 72.95 -7.56
N LEU A 840 -32.87 71.96 -8.30
CA LEU A 840 -32.72 71.86 -9.76
C LEU A 840 -34.06 72.00 -10.50
N LEU A 841 -34.02 72.64 -11.66
CA LEU A 841 -35.04 72.55 -12.70
C LEU A 841 -34.37 72.19 -14.02
N MET A 842 -34.79 71.09 -14.63
CA MET A 842 -34.35 70.61 -15.93
C MET A 842 -35.48 70.79 -16.93
N MET A 843 -35.26 71.53 -18.01
CA MET A 843 -36.22 71.69 -19.10
C MET A 843 -35.67 71.03 -20.37
N TYR A 844 -36.28 69.93 -20.77
CA TYR A 844 -35.98 69.23 -22.00
C TYR A 844 -36.72 69.89 -23.16
N ASN A 845 -35.97 70.39 -24.13
CA ASN A 845 -36.53 71.02 -25.31
C ASN A 845 -36.69 69.97 -26.43
N PRO A 846 -37.65 70.13 -27.36
CA PRO A 846 -37.83 69.25 -28.52
C PRO A 846 -36.59 69.12 -29.41
N ASN A 847 -35.62 70.03 -29.30
CA ASN A 847 -34.36 69.97 -30.05
C ASN A 847 -33.27 69.11 -29.38
N GLY A 848 -33.60 68.38 -28.31
CA GLY A 848 -32.69 67.49 -27.58
C GLY A 848 -31.82 68.17 -26.51
N ASN A 849 -31.79 69.51 -26.47
CA ASN A 849 -31.02 70.24 -25.45
C ASN A 849 -31.79 70.34 -24.13
N VAL A 850 -31.05 70.30 -23.02
CA VAL A 850 -31.58 70.50 -21.68
C VAL A 850 -31.16 71.87 -21.17
N SER A 851 -32.14 72.75 -20.93
CA SER A 851 -31.93 73.98 -20.18
C SER A 851 -31.96 73.64 -18.70
N LEU A 852 -30.79 73.67 -18.05
CA LEU A 852 -30.63 73.34 -16.65
C LEU A 852 -30.53 74.62 -15.82
N PHE A 853 -31.37 74.74 -14.79
CA PHE A 853 -31.38 75.85 -13.86
C PHE A 853 -31.03 75.38 -12.45
N ILE A 854 -30.07 76.06 -11.83
CA ILE A 854 -29.74 75.90 -10.42
C ILE A 854 -30.41 77.05 -9.68
N TYR A 855 -31.22 76.72 -8.68
CA TYR A 855 -31.90 77.69 -7.80
C TYR A 855 -31.23 77.69 -6.43
N GLY A 856 -31.10 78.88 -5.84
CA GLY A 856 -30.61 79.06 -4.48
C GLY A 856 -30.64 80.52 -4.06
N TYR A 857 -30.91 80.79 -2.78
CA TYR A 857 -30.87 82.14 -2.19
C TYR A 857 -31.76 83.18 -2.92
N ASN A 858 -32.97 82.77 -3.33
CA ASN A 858 -33.92 83.57 -4.14
C ASN A 858 -33.39 84.03 -5.51
N LYS A 859 -32.32 83.39 -5.98
CA LYS A 859 -31.72 83.63 -7.28
C LYS A 859 -31.59 82.31 -8.06
N ARG A 860 -31.34 82.42 -9.36
CA ARG A 860 -31.04 81.28 -10.22
C ARG A 860 -29.97 81.62 -11.24
N MET A 861 -29.25 80.59 -11.66
CA MET A 861 -28.33 80.62 -12.80
C MET A 861 -28.64 79.43 -13.71
N SER A 862 -28.39 79.57 -15.00
CA SER A 862 -28.76 78.56 -15.99
C SER A 862 -27.62 78.22 -16.92
N THR A 863 -27.62 76.99 -17.41
CA THR A 863 -26.77 76.56 -18.53
C THR A 863 -27.57 75.69 -19.48
N VAL A 864 -27.06 75.48 -20.70
CA VAL A 864 -27.66 74.58 -21.69
C VAL A 864 -26.72 73.41 -21.90
N ILE A 865 -27.22 72.21 -21.66
CA ILE A 865 -26.52 70.95 -21.88
C ILE A 865 -27.02 70.36 -23.20
N LYS A 866 -26.10 70.04 -24.10
CA LYS A 866 -26.39 69.53 -25.45
C LYS A 866 -26.07 68.03 -25.53
N TYR A 867 -26.71 67.32 -26.46
CA TYR A 867 -26.42 65.91 -26.80
C TYR A 867 -26.68 64.92 -25.66
N VAL A 868 -27.81 65.04 -24.97
CA VAL A 868 -28.15 64.22 -23.79
C VAL A 868 -29.42 63.39 -23.96
N GLU A 869 -30.06 63.47 -25.13
CA GLU A 869 -31.37 62.90 -25.45
C GLU A 869 -31.39 61.36 -25.60
N SER A 870 -30.24 60.73 -25.85
CA SER A 870 -30.12 59.30 -26.18
C SER A 870 -29.42 58.46 -25.12
N VAL A 871 -29.07 59.03 -23.97
CA VAL A 871 -28.28 58.38 -22.92
C VAL A 871 -28.90 58.62 -21.55
N ILE A 872 -28.66 57.71 -20.60
CA ILE A 872 -29.02 57.92 -19.20
C ILE A 872 -28.13 59.04 -18.63
N GLN A 873 -28.74 60.04 -18.00
CA GLN A 873 -28.06 61.16 -17.38
C GLN A 873 -28.31 61.20 -15.88
N ARG A 874 -27.22 61.33 -15.11
CA ARG A 874 -27.26 61.54 -13.67
C ARG A 874 -26.79 62.96 -13.36
N TYR A 875 -27.73 63.78 -12.90
CA TYR A 875 -27.48 65.14 -12.42
C TYR A 875 -27.30 65.11 -10.92
N GLU A 876 -26.24 65.72 -10.41
CA GLU A 876 -26.02 65.87 -8.99
C GLU A 876 -25.70 67.33 -8.66
N LEU A 877 -26.44 67.93 -7.74
CA LEU A 877 -26.19 69.27 -7.23
C LEU A 877 -25.71 69.19 -5.79
N ARG A 878 -24.58 69.82 -5.50
CA ARG A 878 -24.07 70.06 -4.15
C ARG A 878 -24.31 71.51 -3.76
N ILE A 879 -24.99 71.73 -2.64
CA ILE A 879 -25.39 73.06 -2.18
C ILE A 879 -24.19 73.80 -1.54
N GLY A 880 -23.87 74.98 -2.05
CA GLY A 880 -22.84 75.88 -1.52
C GLY A 880 -23.41 76.98 -0.62
N ALA A 881 -22.56 77.82 0.01
CA ALA A 881 -23.02 78.90 0.90
C ALA A 881 -23.57 80.13 0.14
N THR A 882 -23.29 80.23 -1.17
CA THR A 882 -23.97 81.11 -2.11
C THR A 882 -24.39 80.34 -3.36
N LEU A 883 -25.19 80.95 -4.25
CA LEU A 883 -25.61 80.32 -5.49
C LEU A 883 -24.42 79.99 -6.39
N GLU A 884 -23.41 80.86 -6.41
CA GLU A 884 -22.17 80.69 -7.17
C GLU A 884 -21.28 79.57 -6.62
N GLU A 885 -21.42 79.23 -5.34
CA GLU A 885 -20.68 78.14 -4.70
C GLU A 885 -21.34 76.77 -4.89
N CYS A 886 -22.56 76.71 -5.41
CA CYS A 886 -23.21 75.44 -5.74
C CYS A 886 -22.44 74.71 -6.86
N GLN A 887 -22.19 73.42 -6.65
CA GLN A 887 -21.43 72.60 -7.59
C GLN A 887 -22.37 71.61 -8.29
N LEU A 888 -22.38 71.66 -9.62
CA LEU A 888 -23.11 70.69 -10.44
C LEU A 888 -22.14 69.60 -10.91
N PHE A 889 -22.54 68.35 -10.75
CA PHE A 889 -21.88 67.18 -11.31
C PHE A 889 -22.80 66.51 -12.33
N LEU A 890 -22.28 66.22 -13.51
CA LEU A 890 -22.95 65.45 -14.56
C LEU A 890 -22.25 64.10 -14.69
N ASN A 891 -22.99 63.01 -14.49
CA ASN A 891 -22.47 61.64 -14.51
C ASN A 891 -21.22 61.46 -13.64
N GLY A 892 -21.24 62.06 -12.44
CA GLY A 892 -20.14 62.01 -11.47
C GLY A 892 -18.96 62.94 -11.75
N LYS A 893 -18.98 63.74 -12.82
CA LYS A 893 -17.91 64.72 -13.15
C LYS A 893 -18.37 66.15 -12.88
N LEU A 894 -17.53 66.94 -12.21
CA LEU A 894 -17.80 68.36 -11.96
C LEU A 894 -17.99 69.10 -13.30
N TYR A 895 -19.12 69.79 -13.44
CA TYR A 895 -19.45 70.57 -14.62
C TYR A 895 -18.63 71.86 -14.63
N ALA A 896 -17.77 72.01 -15.65
CA ALA A 896 -16.88 73.16 -15.82
C ALA A 896 -17.39 74.21 -16.83
N GLY A 897 -18.62 74.06 -17.32
CA GLY A 897 -19.19 74.99 -18.30
C GLY A 897 -19.64 76.31 -17.65
N THR A 898 -19.74 77.36 -18.47
CA THR A 898 -20.16 78.69 -18.01
C THR A 898 -21.66 78.72 -17.77
N PHE A 899 -22.07 79.31 -16.65
CA PHE A 899 -23.46 79.61 -16.38
C PHE A 899 -23.80 81.04 -16.84
N GLY A 900 -25.06 81.24 -17.22
CA GLY A 900 -25.60 82.54 -17.57
C GLY A 900 -25.72 83.48 -16.37
N ASN A 901 -26.18 84.71 -16.63
CA ASN A 901 -26.35 85.74 -15.61
C ASN A 901 -27.30 85.27 -14.50
N ILE A 902 -27.04 85.75 -13.29
CA ILE A 902 -27.86 85.45 -12.12
C ILE A 902 -29.13 86.29 -12.15
N GLU A 903 -30.28 85.63 -12.10
CA GLU A 903 -31.61 86.23 -12.13
C GLU A 903 -32.37 85.95 -10.83
N ASN A 904 -33.45 86.70 -10.57
CA ASN A 904 -34.36 86.36 -9.47
C ASN A 904 -35.10 85.07 -9.79
N GLY A 905 -35.19 84.17 -8.82
CA GLY A 905 -35.89 82.89 -8.97
C GLY A 905 -36.01 82.15 -7.64
N GLY A 906 -37.16 81.55 -7.36
CA GLY A 906 -37.41 80.82 -6.12
C GLY A 906 -38.64 79.91 -6.22
N GLY A 907 -39.11 79.44 -5.07
CA GLY A 907 -40.31 78.60 -4.93
C GLY A 907 -40.02 77.11 -4.72
N THR A 908 -41.05 76.39 -4.27
CA THR A 908 -41.01 74.95 -3.94
C THR A 908 -41.80 74.15 -4.99
N SER A 909 -41.14 73.20 -5.67
CA SER A 909 -41.74 72.41 -6.75
C SER A 909 -41.00 71.09 -6.94
N PHE A 910 -41.75 70.00 -6.81
CA PHE A 910 -41.32 68.61 -6.95
C PHE A 910 -42.26 67.92 -7.94
N ASP A 911 -41.93 68.04 -9.23
CA ASP A 911 -42.85 67.75 -10.33
C ASP A 911 -42.06 67.11 -11.49
N ILE A 912 -42.56 65.98 -12.00
CA ILE A 912 -42.12 65.31 -13.22
C ILE A 912 -43.26 65.44 -14.24
N ASP A 913 -43.02 66.21 -15.29
CA ASP A 913 -44.00 66.42 -16.36
C ASP A 913 -44.36 65.09 -17.08
N ALA A 914 -45.57 65.00 -17.63
CA ALA A 914 -46.06 63.80 -18.34
C ALA A 914 -45.29 63.50 -19.64
N ASP A 915 -44.59 64.49 -20.20
CA ASP A 915 -43.69 64.31 -21.34
C ASP A 915 -42.22 64.10 -20.92
N SER A 916 -41.91 64.13 -19.62
CA SER A 916 -40.59 63.82 -19.05
C SER A 916 -40.61 62.55 -18.21
N ARG A 917 -39.44 62.12 -17.69
CA ARG A 917 -39.32 60.89 -16.89
C ARG A 917 -38.06 60.87 -16.04
N ALA A 918 -38.14 60.30 -14.83
CA ALA A 918 -36.99 60.03 -13.99
C ALA A 918 -37.01 58.58 -13.50
N SER A 919 -35.84 57.96 -13.42
CA SER A 919 -35.63 56.59 -12.94
C SER A 919 -35.14 56.56 -11.49
N LEU A 920 -34.57 57.67 -10.99
CA LEU A 920 -34.07 57.81 -9.63
C LEU A 920 -34.10 59.27 -9.18
N ILE A 921 -34.53 59.52 -7.94
CA ILE A 921 -34.34 60.81 -7.25
C ILE A 921 -33.83 60.53 -5.84
N GLU A 922 -32.77 61.21 -5.42
CA GLU A 922 -32.19 61.06 -4.09
C GLU A 922 -31.83 62.42 -3.47
N PHE A 923 -32.03 62.55 -2.16
CA PHE A 923 -31.61 63.68 -1.35
C PHE A 923 -30.72 63.19 -0.21
N TYR A 924 -29.61 63.90 0.02
CA TYR A 924 -28.63 63.58 1.03
C TYR A 924 -28.36 64.78 1.94
N SER A 925 -28.10 64.49 3.22
CA SER A 925 -27.62 65.46 4.21
C SER A 925 -26.17 65.88 3.92
N PRO A 926 -25.64 66.94 4.59
CA PRO A 926 -24.22 67.31 4.51
C PRO A 926 -23.25 66.19 4.90
N ASP A 927 -23.68 65.30 5.81
CA ASP A 927 -22.92 64.12 6.26
C ASP A 927 -23.04 62.93 5.30
N ASN A 928 -23.60 63.14 4.11
CA ASN A 928 -23.79 62.14 3.07
C ASN A 928 -24.74 60.99 3.45
N VAL A 929 -25.66 61.24 4.40
CA VAL A 929 -26.73 60.29 4.76
C VAL A 929 -27.88 60.46 3.78
N LEU A 930 -28.38 59.36 3.22
CA LEU A 930 -29.55 59.35 2.34
C LEU A 930 -30.81 59.71 3.16
N LEU A 931 -31.38 60.86 2.88
CA LEU A 931 -32.58 61.38 3.54
C LEU A 931 -33.84 60.91 2.84
N HIS A 932 -33.86 60.98 1.49
CA HIS A 932 -34.96 60.51 0.67
C HIS A 932 -34.47 59.81 -0.59
N LYS A 933 -35.11 58.70 -0.99
CA LYS A 933 -34.86 57.95 -2.23
C LYS A 933 -36.14 57.45 -2.89
N TRP A 934 -36.25 57.71 -4.19
CA TRP A 934 -37.29 57.15 -5.03
C TRP A 934 -36.67 56.34 -6.18
N ASP A 935 -36.75 55.02 -6.11
CA ASP A 935 -36.30 54.05 -7.13
C ASP A 935 -37.49 53.16 -7.57
N PHE A 936 -37.98 53.38 -8.79
CA PHE A 936 -39.25 52.84 -9.26
C PHE A 936 -39.16 51.34 -9.63
N GLU A 937 -39.05 50.45 -8.64
CA GLU A 937 -38.86 49.01 -8.82
C GLU A 937 -40.11 48.18 -8.44
N GLY A 938 -40.66 47.43 -9.40
CA GLY A 938 -41.35 46.16 -9.13
C GLY A 938 -42.82 46.15 -8.65
N SER A 939 -43.57 47.26 -8.60
CA SER A 939 -45.05 47.23 -8.56
C SER A 939 -45.64 48.61 -8.89
N THR A 940 -46.85 48.63 -9.46
CA THR A 940 -47.61 49.85 -9.84
C THR A 940 -48.42 50.46 -8.70
N ASP A 941 -48.36 49.87 -7.49
CA ASP A 941 -49.05 50.35 -6.30
C ASP A 941 -48.44 51.65 -5.76
N ASP A 942 -49.30 52.53 -5.26
CA ASP A 942 -48.94 53.86 -4.75
C ASP A 942 -47.88 53.83 -3.62
N GLU A 943 -47.76 52.69 -2.92
CA GLU A 943 -46.77 52.48 -1.85
C GLU A 943 -45.32 52.37 -2.34
N ARG A 944 -45.07 52.08 -3.62
CA ARG A 944 -43.70 51.95 -4.19
C ARG A 944 -43.19 53.19 -4.92
N LEU A 945 -44.02 54.22 -5.07
CA LEU A 945 -43.59 55.59 -5.38
C LEU A 945 -43.15 56.34 -4.10
N SER A 946 -42.90 55.62 -3.01
CA SER A 946 -42.55 56.14 -1.70
C SER A 946 -41.04 56.23 -1.48
N ASP A 947 -40.65 57.08 -0.55
CA ASP A 947 -39.29 57.15 -0.03
C ASP A 947 -38.86 55.80 0.60
N LYS A 948 -37.77 55.19 0.09
CA LYS A 948 -37.15 53.98 0.65
C LYS A 948 -36.06 54.25 1.70
N ALA A 949 -35.71 55.51 1.96
CA ALA A 949 -34.85 55.83 3.09
C ALA A 949 -35.55 55.42 4.39
N ASP A 950 -34.80 54.88 5.35
CA ASP A 950 -35.30 54.34 6.62
C ASP A 950 -35.63 55.50 7.60
N THR A 951 -36.44 56.45 7.13
CA THR A 951 -36.88 57.64 7.85
C THR A 951 -38.33 57.44 8.27
N GLY A 952 -38.71 57.95 9.45
CA GLY A 952 -40.07 57.79 10.00
C GLY A 952 -41.19 58.46 9.18
N ASN A 953 -40.87 59.09 8.03
CA ASN A 953 -41.75 59.93 7.25
C ASN A 953 -41.71 59.54 5.75
N LYS A 954 -42.40 58.47 5.36
CA LYS A 954 -42.54 58.11 3.94
C LYS A 954 -43.26 59.19 3.14
N LEU A 955 -42.65 59.62 2.02
CA LEU A 955 -43.19 60.61 1.09
C LEU A 955 -43.55 59.97 -0.24
N ASN A 956 -44.80 60.11 -0.67
CA ASN A 956 -45.30 59.53 -1.91
C ASN A 956 -45.56 60.62 -2.96
N PHE A 957 -45.22 60.31 -4.22
CA PHE A 957 -45.70 61.07 -5.36
C PHE A 957 -47.18 60.82 -5.59
N SER A 958 -47.92 61.89 -5.86
CA SER A 958 -49.26 61.84 -6.43
C SER A 958 -49.17 61.66 -7.94
N LYS A 959 -49.91 60.68 -8.46
CA LYS A 959 -50.11 60.48 -9.90
C LYS A 959 -50.91 61.66 -10.46
N SER A 960 -50.43 62.30 -11.53
CA SER A 960 -51.20 63.31 -12.27
C SER A 960 -51.83 62.72 -13.54
N GLU A 961 -52.69 63.48 -14.20
CA GLU A 961 -53.20 63.13 -15.52
C GLU A 961 -52.02 62.92 -16.48
N GLY A 962 -51.99 61.77 -17.18
CA GLY A 962 -50.87 61.37 -18.03
C GLY A 962 -49.77 60.54 -17.36
N PHE A 963 -49.93 60.10 -16.11
CA PHE A 963 -48.96 59.25 -15.41
C PHE A 963 -48.59 57.97 -16.18
N LYS A 964 -47.29 57.66 -16.26
CA LYS A 964 -46.75 56.42 -16.86
C LYS A 964 -45.58 55.87 -16.05
N LEU A 965 -45.52 54.55 -15.94
CA LEU A 965 -44.33 53.79 -15.52
C LEU A 965 -43.79 53.08 -16.75
N LEU A 966 -42.56 53.38 -17.12
CA LEU A 966 -41.91 52.88 -18.32
C LEU A 966 -40.72 52.01 -17.91
N PRO A 967 -40.56 50.79 -18.43
CA PRO A 967 -39.34 50.02 -18.21
C PRO A 967 -38.15 50.75 -18.86
N VAL A 968 -37.01 50.82 -18.16
CA VAL A 968 -35.83 51.58 -18.58
C VAL A 968 -34.51 50.84 -18.38
#